data_AF-A0A6V8LMF4-F1
#
_entry.id   AF-A0A6V8LMF4-F1
#
_cell.length_a   1.000
_cell.length_b   1.000
_cell.length_c   1.000
_cell.angle_alpha   90.00
_cell.angle_beta   90.00
_cell.angle_gamma   90.00
#
_symmetry.space_group_name_H-M   'P 1'
#
loop_
_entity.id
_entity.type
_entity.pdbx_description
1 polymer ?
#
loop_
_entity_poly.entity_id
_entity_poly.type
_entity_poly.pdbx_seq_one_letter_code
_entity_poly.pdbx_strand_id
1 'polypeptide(L)'
;MHAPDPAETLATLRRVRPDLVDPYQRALPGARAAVLGRLWVAYAREPLPGVQGRAERDGTLTVHLAGGATLTGPAHAAEPYAPAPDGLRVGGHDDPGTLARALGHAGLAVELDNSVANLALARAAHRPTTNGSLTAVEQSVVDGHPLHPCCRTRLGMSTVDVLRYAPEHRPVVGLHLVRVPADRWYGDGPALLVVHPWQRDHLLDAYPWIVPVGRQPARPLMSLRTLAVPGGAWHLKTAVDVQMTSAVRTVSPAAVRNGPAVSAFLAGLAVPGLEILREDRAGAVLVDGEPSRSLAYVRRRAPRLAPGEVAVPFAALPGLPRPADPVGFFAEMVRAFLPPLQAMLRLGVALEAHGQNALLVLRDGRPTRLVYRDLGGVRISPARLRAHGVDPRPCTGTWPPTTRTRYAASSPRPPSAARSPSRSPPSPGGIRSLRRYCGGSWRSTRTARSAPALSPSRRPRRCDWPATRSPTCGRPSPTPWQACVTDLSTCALGAGTVRDAAGHVESHLAVRAPELLDPFRAALPHAAASVGRRLLGALWREDIGDTRVRHAGRGRAHAFDRVEFAAVPAADPVDLLPVASWPLTVELTNAVVNLAIAYARTAAAPPPGPGDDAQAVALERLAVDGHNLHPCGRTRLGWDVDDVLAHDLEAGATRVGFVAVREDLHTGDDVGAALAAAYPDLPAPPPGFLLQPVHAWQRDAVLPRRYADLMRAGALRVLDASLPAVPTAALRTLLLPPGTDGRARYLKLSLDIQVTSTRRTISVASTRNGPALSAVLDRLLSGDERVLLLAETAGAALPFGGGRDASAILRDGIDGRLTAAERVVPGSALPLLVGELVKEYGGGPLDFLAGYARLVLPPLLRLATRYGVAMEAHLQNCLPTFVGGTPHRLVLRDLAGLRVHRPRLAAAGVRLDLWPGSVVGTDDLDTMRAKLGYTALQAHLGELVLALAASFGVDEAAAWRVIREVVDEAYEPLRADPATAAAADADHAAFTAPYVPHKALVRMRLAGEGDVYLPVRNPLHDAA
;
A
#
# COMPACT_ATOMS: atom_id res chain seq x y z
N MET A 1 1.09 26.64 0.81
CA MET A 1 -0.30 26.97 0.40
C MET A 1 -0.78 28.09 1.31
N HIS A 2 -1.50 29.05 0.76
CA HIS A 2 -2.17 30.10 1.53
C HIS A 2 -3.43 29.51 2.19
N ALA A 3 -3.67 29.84 3.46
CA ALA A 3 -4.73 29.23 4.28
C ALA A 3 -5.15 30.21 5.38
N PRO A 4 -6.00 31.21 5.07
CA PRO A 4 -6.37 32.25 6.02
C PRO A 4 -6.97 31.70 7.32
N ASP A 5 -6.44 32.17 8.44
CA ASP A 5 -6.95 31.91 9.78
C ASP A 5 -8.10 32.89 10.14
N PRO A 6 -8.66 32.82 11.36
CA PRO A 6 -9.74 33.72 11.74
C PRO A 6 -9.36 35.21 11.82
N ALA A 7 -8.10 35.54 12.08
CA ALA A 7 -7.59 36.91 12.24
C ALA A 7 -7.19 37.54 10.90
N GLU A 8 -6.52 36.79 10.01
CA GLU A 8 -6.25 37.21 8.62
C GLU A 8 -7.56 37.42 7.85
N THR A 9 -8.54 36.55 8.08
CA THR A 9 -9.90 36.71 7.54
C THR A 9 -10.53 38.02 8.03
N LEU A 10 -10.51 38.29 9.34
CA LEU A 10 -11.06 39.53 9.91
C LEU A 10 -10.34 40.79 9.38
N ALA A 11 -9.01 40.76 9.29
CA ALA A 11 -8.20 41.85 8.72
C ALA A 11 -8.55 42.09 7.24
N THR A 12 -8.79 41.03 6.46
CA THR A 12 -9.24 41.16 5.08
C THR A 12 -10.66 41.71 4.99
N LEU A 13 -11.61 41.24 5.81
CA LEU A 13 -12.99 41.73 5.82
C LEU A 13 -13.06 43.25 6.07
N ARG A 14 -12.31 43.77 7.04
CA ARG A 14 -12.21 45.23 7.30
C ARG A 14 -11.85 46.07 6.07
N ARG A 15 -11.12 45.50 5.11
CA ARG A 15 -10.71 46.15 3.86
C ARG A 15 -11.67 45.93 2.69
N VAL A 16 -12.27 44.74 2.56
CA VAL A 16 -13.01 44.37 1.33
C VAL A 16 -14.52 44.15 1.53
N ARG A 17 -14.97 43.88 2.76
CA ARG A 17 -16.38 43.68 3.15
C ARG A 17 -16.62 44.12 4.60
N PRO A 18 -16.56 45.45 4.90
CA PRO A 18 -16.77 45.95 6.26
C PRO A 18 -18.12 45.53 6.85
N ASP A 19 -19.14 45.38 6.01
CA ASP A 19 -20.48 44.93 6.36
C ASP A 19 -20.55 43.51 6.96
N LEU A 20 -19.50 42.70 6.77
CA LEU A 20 -19.39 41.36 7.33
C LEU A 20 -18.55 41.29 8.61
N VAL A 21 -17.95 42.40 9.08
CA VAL A 21 -17.04 42.41 10.25
C VAL A 21 -17.76 41.98 11.52
N ASP A 22 -18.79 42.71 11.97
CA ASP A 22 -19.51 42.34 13.20
C ASP A 22 -20.28 41.02 13.09
N PRO A 23 -20.98 40.71 11.96
CA PRO A 23 -21.57 39.38 11.74
C PRO A 23 -20.56 38.24 11.86
N TYR A 24 -19.32 38.43 11.37
CA TYR A 24 -18.24 37.47 11.49
C TYR A 24 -17.75 37.32 12.93
N GLN A 25 -17.52 38.42 13.63
CA GLN A 25 -17.11 38.38 15.04
C GLN A 25 -18.18 37.72 15.93
N ARG A 26 -19.47 37.94 15.66
CA ARG A 26 -20.58 37.23 16.33
C ARG A 26 -20.66 35.75 15.97
N ALA A 27 -20.35 35.37 14.72
CA ALA A 27 -20.39 33.97 14.27
C ALA A 27 -19.19 33.12 14.73
N LEU A 28 -18.06 33.75 15.05
CA LEU A 28 -16.79 33.07 15.32
C LEU A 28 -16.79 32.13 16.56
N PRO A 29 -17.35 32.50 17.73
CA PRO A 29 -17.40 31.59 18.89
C PRO A 29 -18.21 30.32 18.60
N GLY A 30 -19.40 30.46 18.01
CA GLY A 30 -20.22 29.32 17.61
C GLY A 30 -19.58 28.49 16.49
N ALA A 31 -18.75 29.08 15.63
CA ALA A 31 -17.98 28.35 14.61
C ALA A 31 -16.83 27.54 15.23
N ARG A 32 -16.12 28.08 16.23
CA ARG A 32 -15.15 27.35 17.05
C ARG A 32 -15.79 26.15 17.73
N ALA A 33 -16.85 26.37 18.50
CA ALA A 33 -17.58 25.30 19.19
C ALA A 33 -18.06 24.21 18.21
N ALA A 34 -18.60 24.58 17.05
CA ALA A 34 -19.09 23.64 16.05
C ALA A 34 -17.98 22.82 15.35
N VAL A 35 -16.75 23.33 15.23
CA VAL A 35 -15.58 22.57 14.74
C VAL A 35 -14.97 21.73 15.87
N LEU A 36 -14.89 22.27 17.09
CA LEU A 36 -14.38 21.58 18.28
C LEU A 36 -15.25 20.38 18.67
N GLY A 37 -16.59 20.50 18.62
CA GLY A 37 -17.51 19.39 18.88
C GLY A 37 -17.32 18.24 17.88
N ARG A 38 -17.15 18.55 16.58
CA ARG A 38 -16.81 17.54 15.56
C ARG A 38 -15.47 16.85 15.84
N LEU A 39 -14.46 17.60 16.29
CA LEU A 39 -13.16 17.06 16.69
C LEU A 39 -13.29 16.17 17.95
N TRP A 40 -14.15 16.56 18.89
CA TRP A 40 -14.44 15.79 20.10
C TRP A 40 -15.19 14.48 19.81
N VAL A 41 -16.18 14.50 18.93
CA VAL A 41 -16.87 13.29 18.40
C VAL A 41 -15.86 12.32 17.75
N ALA A 42 -14.84 12.82 17.06
CA ALA A 42 -13.76 12.00 16.52
C ALA A 42 -12.89 11.39 17.65
N TYR A 43 -12.38 12.20 18.59
CA TYR A 43 -11.63 11.70 19.76
C TYR A 43 -12.43 10.73 20.63
N ALA A 44 -13.76 10.84 20.67
CA ALA A 44 -14.65 9.96 21.41
C ALA A 44 -14.90 8.59 20.74
N ARG A 45 -14.68 8.46 19.43
CA ARG A 45 -15.22 7.30 18.65
C ARG A 45 -14.23 6.67 17.66
N GLU A 46 -13.30 7.43 17.11
CA GLU A 46 -12.40 6.97 16.05
C GLU A 46 -11.13 6.32 16.64
N PRO A 47 -10.52 5.31 15.99
CA PRO A 47 -9.27 4.69 16.45
C PRO A 47 -8.06 5.60 16.09
N LEU A 48 -8.04 6.81 16.65
CA LEU A 48 -7.01 7.82 16.39
C LEU A 48 -5.66 7.38 16.97
N PRO A 49 -4.54 7.54 16.24
CA PRO A 49 -3.21 7.29 16.76
C PRO A 49 -2.96 8.06 18.06
N GLY A 50 -2.39 7.38 19.06
CA GLY A 50 -2.12 7.96 20.38
C GLY A 50 -3.28 7.86 21.38
N VAL A 51 -4.53 7.56 20.98
CA VAL A 51 -5.60 7.29 21.96
C VAL A 51 -5.44 5.88 22.52
N GLN A 52 -5.25 5.78 23.84
CA GLN A 52 -5.06 4.51 24.57
C GLN A 52 -6.37 3.97 25.16
N GLY A 53 -7.30 4.84 25.55
CA GLY A 53 -8.52 4.43 26.24
C GLY A 53 -9.53 5.55 26.40
N ARG A 54 -10.74 5.20 26.83
CA ARG A 54 -11.86 6.13 27.05
C ARG A 54 -12.63 5.70 28.29
N ALA A 55 -12.99 6.66 29.12
CA ALA A 55 -13.83 6.46 30.30
C ALA A 55 -14.85 7.60 30.38
N GLU A 56 -16.12 7.26 30.59
CA GLU A 56 -17.16 8.24 30.88
C GLU A 56 -17.58 8.13 32.34
N ARG A 57 -17.71 9.27 33.01
CA ARG A 57 -18.14 9.36 34.40
C ARG A 57 -18.83 10.69 34.64
N ASP A 58 -19.96 10.67 35.33
CA ASP A 58 -20.67 11.87 35.82
C ASP A 58 -20.89 12.93 34.71
N GLY A 59 -21.26 12.47 33.50
CA GLY A 59 -21.50 13.31 32.31
C GLY A 59 -20.25 13.83 31.59
N THR A 60 -19.05 13.49 32.08
CA THR A 60 -17.75 13.87 31.51
C THR A 60 -17.09 12.67 30.83
N LEU A 61 -16.70 12.84 29.57
CA LEU A 61 -15.87 11.89 28.84
C LEU A 61 -14.40 12.26 29.03
N THR A 62 -13.60 11.26 29.40
CA THR A 62 -12.13 11.31 29.47
C THR A 62 -11.54 10.42 28.39
N VAL A 63 -10.64 10.97 27.58
CA VAL A 63 -9.85 10.27 26.57
C VAL A 63 -8.40 10.23 27.02
N HIS A 64 -7.85 9.02 27.19
CA HIS A 64 -6.48 8.79 27.63
C HIS A 64 -5.54 8.74 26.43
N LEU A 65 -4.42 9.46 26.49
CA LEU A 65 -3.44 9.58 25.42
C LEU A 65 -2.10 8.96 25.80
N ALA A 66 -1.38 8.47 24.79
CA ALA A 66 0.00 8.02 24.91
C ALA A 66 0.89 9.14 25.48
N GLY A 67 1.77 8.77 26.43
CA GLY A 67 2.50 9.72 27.26
C GLY A 67 1.77 10.13 28.55
N GLY A 68 0.59 9.58 28.83
CA GLY A 68 -0.13 9.76 30.11
C GLY A 68 -1.01 11.01 30.18
N ALA A 69 -1.03 11.84 29.13
CA ALA A 69 -1.94 12.98 29.02
C ALA A 69 -3.41 12.55 28.92
N THR A 70 -4.33 13.40 29.36
CA THR A 70 -5.77 13.17 29.27
C THR A 70 -6.49 14.37 28.65
N LEU A 71 -7.49 14.09 27.83
CA LEU A 71 -8.45 15.09 27.35
C LEU A 71 -9.79 14.85 28.01
N THR A 72 -10.34 15.87 28.65
CA THR A 72 -11.67 15.85 29.29
C THR A 72 -12.62 16.80 28.58
N GLY A 73 -13.89 16.42 28.51
CA GLY A 73 -14.95 17.25 27.93
C GLY A 73 -16.34 16.66 28.18
N PRO A 74 -17.42 17.43 27.96
CA PRO A 74 -18.78 16.95 28.15
C PRO A 74 -19.10 15.77 27.22
N ALA A 75 -19.66 14.69 27.76
CA ALA A 75 -19.97 13.47 27.01
C ALA A 75 -21.06 13.70 25.95
N HIS A 76 -22.11 14.47 26.29
CA HIS A 76 -23.20 14.81 25.37
C HIS A 76 -22.71 15.55 24.10
N ALA A 77 -21.60 16.29 24.18
CA ALA A 77 -21.02 17.00 23.03
C ALA A 77 -20.11 16.10 22.16
N ALA A 78 -19.86 14.87 22.59
CA ALA A 78 -19.16 13.81 21.86
C ALA A 78 -20.14 12.82 21.18
N GLU A 79 -21.45 12.98 21.39
CA GLU A 79 -22.47 12.19 20.69
C GLU A 79 -22.55 12.58 19.20
N PRO A 80 -22.67 11.59 18.27
CA PRO A 80 -22.83 11.88 16.86
C PRO A 80 -24.06 12.74 16.57
N TYR A 81 -23.87 13.81 15.80
CA TYR A 81 -24.90 14.77 15.40
C TYR A 81 -25.47 15.65 16.54
N ALA A 82 -24.96 15.56 17.77
CA ALA A 82 -25.31 16.50 18.83
C ALA A 82 -24.87 17.94 18.46
N PRO A 83 -25.65 18.96 18.80
CA PRO A 83 -25.21 20.35 18.68
C PRO A 83 -24.09 20.61 19.70
N ALA A 84 -22.98 21.21 19.24
CA ALA A 84 -21.95 21.68 20.16
C ALA A 84 -22.51 22.84 21.01
N PRO A 85 -22.40 22.79 22.36
CA PRO A 85 -22.87 23.87 23.22
C PRO A 85 -22.02 25.14 23.04
N ASP A 86 -22.62 26.30 23.24
CA ASP A 86 -21.89 27.56 23.26
C ASP A 86 -20.85 27.56 24.40
N GLY A 87 -19.62 27.98 24.09
CA GLY A 87 -18.51 27.95 25.04
C GLY A 87 -17.93 26.55 25.33
N LEU A 88 -18.23 25.53 24.51
CA LEU A 88 -17.63 24.19 24.60
C LEU A 88 -16.11 24.25 24.84
N ARG A 89 -15.63 23.51 25.85
CA ARG A 89 -14.20 23.27 26.12
C ARG A 89 -13.87 21.78 26.09
N VAL A 90 -12.68 21.46 25.60
CA VAL A 90 -12.08 20.11 25.59
C VAL A 90 -10.62 20.24 25.99
N GLY A 91 -10.19 19.52 27.05
CA GLY A 91 -8.85 19.67 27.63
C GLY A 91 -8.55 21.11 28.10
N GLY A 92 -9.58 21.86 28.48
CA GLY A 92 -9.50 23.30 28.78
C GLY A 92 -9.58 24.24 27.58
N HIS A 93 -9.33 23.77 26.36
CA HIS A 93 -9.32 24.58 25.13
C HIS A 93 -10.73 24.78 24.55
N ASP A 94 -11.04 26.01 24.13
CA ASP A 94 -12.25 26.42 23.38
C ASP A 94 -11.99 26.63 21.87
N ASP A 95 -10.72 26.70 21.47
CA ASP A 95 -10.27 26.82 20.09
C ASP A 95 -9.66 25.49 19.57
N PRO A 96 -10.20 24.91 18.48
CA PRO A 96 -9.80 23.59 18.00
C PRO A 96 -8.40 23.55 17.37
N GLY A 97 -7.94 24.64 16.75
CA GLY A 97 -6.58 24.73 16.21
C GLY A 97 -5.54 24.86 17.34
N THR A 98 -5.90 25.49 18.45
CA THR A 98 -5.09 25.59 19.67
C THR A 98 -4.97 24.23 20.35
N LEU A 99 -6.09 23.50 20.49
CA LEU A 99 -6.09 22.11 20.97
C LEU A 99 -5.20 21.22 20.08
N ALA A 100 -5.34 21.30 18.75
CA ALA A 100 -4.53 20.52 17.82
C ALA A 100 -3.02 20.86 17.90
N ARG A 101 -2.65 22.14 18.16
CA ARG A 101 -1.26 22.54 18.43
C ARG A 101 -0.74 21.93 19.73
N ALA A 102 -1.52 21.98 20.82
CA ALA A 102 -1.14 21.41 22.12
C ALA A 102 -0.91 19.89 22.05
N LEU A 103 -1.63 19.20 21.15
CA LEU A 103 -1.48 17.78 20.85
C LEU A 103 -0.40 17.46 19.79
N GLY A 104 0.42 18.44 19.41
CA GLY A 104 1.51 18.28 18.43
C GLY A 104 1.05 18.19 16.96
N HIS A 105 -0.25 18.27 16.68
CA HIS A 105 -0.83 18.15 15.34
C HIS A 105 -0.83 19.47 14.56
N ALA A 106 0.33 20.14 14.48
CA ALA A 106 0.47 21.47 13.87
C ALA A 106 -0.06 21.58 12.42
N GLY A 107 0.04 20.52 11.62
CA GLY A 107 -0.51 20.48 10.26
C GLY A 107 -2.05 20.46 10.22
N LEU A 108 -2.69 19.74 11.16
CA LEU A 108 -4.14 19.70 11.31
C LEU A 108 -4.66 21.04 11.86
N ALA A 109 -3.93 21.68 12.77
CA ALA A 109 -4.30 22.96 13.34
C ALA A 109 -4.55 24.05 12.28
N VAL A 110 -3.68 24.16 11.26
CA VAL A 110 -3.86 25.09 10.14
C VAL A 110 -5.14 24.80 9.34
N GLU A 111 -5.52 23.52 9.18
CA GLU A 111 -6.77 23.16 8.51
C GLU A 111 -8.01 23.47 9.37
N LEU A 112 -7.92 23.27 10.68
CA LEU A 112 -8.98 23.61 11.65
C LEU A 112 -9.20 25.12 11.72
N ASP A 113 -8.15 25.92 11.82
CA ASP A 113 -8.22 27.39 11.83
C ASP A 113 -8.89 27.92 10.55
N ASN A 114 -8.48 27.40 9.39
CA ASN A 114 -9.08 27.76 8.11
C ASN A 114 -10.54 27.29 7.98
N SER A 115 -10.89 26.14 8.55
CA SER A 115 -12.27 25.65 8.60
C SER A 115 -13.15 26.48 9.54
N VAL A 116 -12.63 26.90 10.71
CA VAL A 116 -13.30 27.83 11.63
C VAL A 116 -13.55 29.18 10.96
N ALA A 117 -12.53 29.76 10.32
CA ALA A 117 -12.65 31.02 9.60
C ALA A 117 -13.69 30.95 8.48
N ASN A 118 -13.66 29.89 7.65
CA ASN A 118 -14.64 29.69 6.58
C ASN A 118 -16.06 29.41 7.10
N LEU A 119 -16.22 28.69 8.22
CA LEU A 119 -17.53 28.45 8.84
C LEU A 119 -18.11 29.73 9.45
N ALA A 120 -17.28 30.53 10.14
CA ALA A 120 -17.67 31.83 10.67
C ALA A 120 -18.09 32.79 9.54
N LEU A 121 -17.32 32.85 8.45
CA LEU A 121 -17.64 33.67 7.27
C LEU A 121 -18.90 33.18 6.52
N ALA A 122 -19.10 31.87 6.42
CA ALA A 122 -20.32 31.32 5.83
C ALA A 122 -21.56 31.64 6.67
N ARG A 123 -21.47 31.57 8.00
CA ARG A 123 -22.54 31.95 8.94
C ARG A 123 -22.79 33.46 8.95
N ALA A 124 -21.73 34.29 8.89
CA ALA A 124 -21.81 35.75 8.82
C ALA A 124 -22.54 36.24 7.56
N ALA A 125 -22.33 35.57 6.43
CA ALA A 125 -23.02 35.85 5.17
C ALA A 125 -24.28 35.00 4.96
N HIS A 126 -24.73 34.23 5.95
CA HIS A 126 -25.86 33.32 5.81
C HIS A 126 -27.14 34.12 5.53
N ARG A 127 -27.89 33.63 4.54
CA ARG A 127 -29.25 34.06 4.27
C ARG A 127 -30.06 32.77 4.09
N PRO A 128 -30.99 32.43 5.00
CA PRO A 128 -31.82 31.25 4.83
C PRO A 128 -32.74 31.46 3.62
N THR A 129 -33.00 30.39 2.88
CA THR A 129 -33.98 30.38 1.78
C THR A 129 -34.43 28.95 1.55
N THR A 130 -35.75 28.81 1.49
CA THR A 130 -36.49 27.55 1.51
C THR A 130 -37.43 27.47 0.32
N ASN A 131 -38.01 28.62 -0.05
CA ASN A 131 -38.72 28.85 -1.31
C ASN A 131 -37.74 29.43 -2.34
N GLY A 132 -37.45 28.69 -3.41
CA GLY A 132 -36.58 29.14 -4.49
C GLY A 132 -36.07 28.02 -5.38
N SER A 133 -35.24 28.37 -6.36
CA SER A 133 -34.54 27.37 -7.19
C SER A 133 -33.56 26.52 -6.36
N LEU A 134 -33.24 25.32 -6.85
CA LEU A 134 -32.20 24.46 -6.26
C LEU A 134 -30.89 25.22 -5.98
N THR A 135 -30.51 26.16 -6.84
CA THR A 135 -29.31 26.99 -6.62
C THR A 135 -29.44 27.87 -5.38
N ALA A 136 -30.59 28.49 -5.13
CA ALA A 136 -30.81 29.30 -3.94
C ALA A 136 -30.75 28.46 -2.66
N VAL A 137 -31.38 27.28 -2.68
CA VAL A 137 -31.37 26.30 -1.58
C VAL A 137 -29.95 25.77 -1.31
N GLU A 138 -29.17 25.42 -2.33
CA GLU A 138 -27.78 25.00 -2.14
C GLU A 138 -26.86 26.12 -1.64
N GLN A 139 -27.16 27.37 -1.99
CA GLN A 139 -26.43 28.56 -1.51
C GLN A 139 -26.88 29.02 -0.10
N SER A 140 -27.86 28.36 0.54
CA SER A 140 -28.19 28.59 1.95
C SER A 140 -27.43 27.66 2.92
N VAL A 141 -26.92 26.52 2.45
CA VAL A 141 -26.24 25.52 3.29
C VAL A 141 -24.86 26.03 3.75
N VAL A 142 -24.73 26.32 5.05
CA VAL A 142 -23.50 26.89 5.65
C VAL A 142 -22.71 25.94 6.54
N ASP A 143 -23.32 24.92 7.15
CA ASP A 143 -22.63 24.15 8.23
C ASP A 143 -21.61 23.10 7.76
N GLY A 144 -21.71 22.64 6.50
CA GLY A 144 -20.77 21.69 5.90
C GLY A 144 -21.03 20.24 6.30
N HIS A 145 -19.97 19.42 6.38
CA HIS A 145 -20.09 18.01 6.78
C HIS A 145 -20.47 17.89 8.27
N PRO A 146 -21.42 17.03 8.67
CA PRO A 146 -21.92 16.99 10.05
C PRO A 146 -20.90 16.44 11.06
N LEU A 147 -19.96 15.57 10.64
CA LEU A 147 -19.04 14.86 11.54
C LEU A 147 -17.54 15.14 11.30
N HIS A 148 -17.15 15.79 10.21
CA HIS A 148 -15.73 15.98 9.87
C HIS A 148 -15.28 17.34 10.39
N PRO A 149 -14.29 17.45 11.31
CA PRO A 149 -13.97 18.71 11.98
C PRO A 149 -13.58 19.82 11.01
N CYS A 150 -12.74 19.52 10.02
CA CYS A 150 -12.41 20.42 8.92
C CYS A 150 -13.57 20.50 7.88
N CYS A 151 -14.78 20.84 8.32
CA CYS A 151 -16.02 20.79 7.52
C CYS A 151 -16.08 21.85 6.41
N ARG A 152 -15.27 22.91 6.50
CA ARG A 152 -15.31 24.12 5.67
C ARG A 152 -13.95 24.55 5.11
N THR A 153 -12.92 23.71 5.20
CA THR A 153 -11.58 23.91 4.63
C THR A 153 -11.59 24.44 3.19
N ARG A 154 -10.70 25.39 2.88
CA ARG A 154 -10.42 25.89 1.52
C ARG A 154 -8.91 26.22 1.33
N LEU A 155 -8.00 25.29 1.65
CA LEU A 155 -6.55 25.56 1.53
C LEU A 155 -6.20 25.82 0.05
N GLY A 156 -5.52 26.93 -0.21
CA GLY A 156 -5.25 27.45 -1.55
C GLY A 156 -6.08 28.70 -1.92
N MET A 157 -7.17 29.00 -1.22
CA MET A 157 -7.96 30.23 -1.42
C MET A 157 -7.63 31.30 -0.39
N SER A 158 -7.54 32.56 -0.83
CA SER A 158 -7.60 33.72 0.06
C SER A 158 -9.03 34.01 0.52
N THR A 159 -9.21 34.83 1.56
CA THR A 159 -10.54 35.31 1.98
C THR A 159 -11.26 36.06 0.83
N VAL A 160 -10.52 36.68 -0.10
CA VAL A 160 -11.10 37.34 -1.29
C VAL A 160 -11.59 36.31 -2.31
N ASP A 161 -10.85 35.22 -2.52
CA ASP A 161 -11.28 34.10 -3.37
C ASP A 161 -12.52 33.41 -2.80
N VAL A 162 -12.57 33.23 -1.48
CA VAL A 162 -13.75 32.69 -0.78
C VAL A 162 -14.96 33.59 -1.05
N LEU A 163 -14.85 34.90 -0.80
CA LEU A 163 -15.92 35.87 -1.08
C LEU A 163 -16.37 35.88 -2.55
N ARG A 164 -15.45 35.65 -3.49
CA ARG A 164 -15.70 35.67 -4.94
C ARG A 164 -16.29 34.36 -5.49
N TYR A 165 -15.96 33.20 -4.90
CA TYR A 165 -16.25 31.89 -5.49
C TYR A 165 -17.12 30.96 -4.63
N ALA A 166 -17.26 31.19 -3.32
CA ALA A 166 -18.00 30.28 -2.44
C ALA A 166 -19.53 30.43 -2.55
N PRO A 167 -20.30 29.32 -2.49
CA PRO A 167 -21.75 29.32 -2.73
C PRO A 167 -22.54 30.17 -1.73
N GLU A 168 -22.16 30.20 -0.45
CA GLU A 168 -22.81 31.00 0.60
C GLU A 168 -22.94 32.50 0.25
N HIS A 169 -21.95 33.06 -0.46
CA HIS A 169 -21.94 34.47 -0.86
C HIS A 169 -22.72 34.75 -2.16
N ARG A 170 -23.33 33.71 -2.76
CA ARG A 170 -24.21 33.76 -3.94
C ARG A 170 -23.61 34.42 -5.21
N PRO A 171 -22.30 34.27 -5.51
CA PRO A 171 -21.71 34.91 -6.67
C PRO A 171 -22.28 34.37 -8.00
N VAL A 172 -22.16 35.16 -9.05
CA VAL A 172 -22.21 34.70 -10.45
C VAL A 172 -20.79 34.74 -10.96
N VAL A 173 -20.25 33.59 -11.37
CA VAL A 173 -18.86 33.46 -11.83
C VAL A 173 -18.84 33.18 -13.33
N GLY A 174 -17.96 33.88 -14.05
CA GLY A 174 -17.79 33.71 -15.50
C GLY A 174 -16.78 32.61 -15.81
N LEU A 175 -17.22 31.34 -15.82
CA LEU A 175 -16.41 30.18 -16.19
C LEU A 175 -15.72 30.42 -17.54
N HIS A 176 -14.43 30.13 -17.64
CA HIS A 176 -13.70 30.30 -18.88
C HIS A 176 -14.00 29.12 -19.83
N LEU A 177 -14.34 29.43 -21.08
CA LEU A 177 -14.43 28.46 -22.16
C LEU A 177 -13.15 28.56 -22.97
N VAL A 178 -12.39 27.46 -23.05
CA VAL A 178 -11.07 27.45 -23.69
C VAL A 178 -10.96 26.29 -24.68
N ARG A 179 -10.47 26.59 -25.89
CA ARG A 179 -10.23 25.61 -26.95
C ARG A 179 -8.89 24.93 -26.71
N VAL A 180 -8.88 23.62 -26.93
CA VAL A 180 -7.74 22.74 -26.74
C VAL A 180 -7.37 22.15 -28.12
N PRO A 181 -6.08 21.95 -28.45
CA PRO A 181 -5.69 21.19 -29.64
C PRO A 181 -6.28 19.77 -29.62
N ALA A 182 -6.69 19.24 -30.77
CA ALA A 182 -7.42 17.97 -30.85
C ALA A 182 -6.54 16.75 -30.47
N ASP A 183 -5.24 16.85 -30.76
CA ASP A 183 -4.17 15.94 -30.30
C ASP A 183 -3.94 15.99 -28.78
N ARG A 184 -4.46 17.01 -28.09
CA ARG A 184 -4.34 17.23 -26.64
C ARG A 184 -5.66 17.09 -25.90
N TRP A 185 -6.63 16.36 -26.46
CA TRP A 185 -7.96 16.21 -25.88
C TRP A 185 -8.28 14.75 -25.50
N TYR A 186 -8.89 14.59 -24.33
CA TYR A 186 -9.37 13.29 -23.83
C TYR A 186 -10.83 13.41 -23.37
N GLY A 187 -11.76 12.84 -24.14
CA GLY A 187 -13.18 12.77 -23.79
C GLY A 187 -14.13 12.94 -24.98
N ASP A 188 -15.38 12.51 -24.81
CA ASP A 188 -16.36 12.44 -25.90
C ASP A 188 -16.90 13.83 -26.30
N GLY A 189 -16.33 14.41 -27.35
CA GLY A 189 -16.85 15.64 -27.96
C GLY A 189 -15.76 16.57 -28.51
N PRO A 190 -16.11 17.82 -28.86
CA PRO A 190 -15.17 18.83 -29.32
C PRO A 190 -14.24 19.26 -28.19
N ALA A 191 -12.99 19.58 -28.56
CA ALA A 191 -11.91 19.97 -27.67
C ALA A 191 -12.11 21.37 -27.04
N LEU A 192 -13.05 21.45 -26.10
CA LEU A 192 -13.48 22.66 -25.40
C LEU A 192 -13.56 22.39 -23.90
N LEU A 193 -12.57 22.86 -23.15
CA LEU A 193 -12.54 22.76 -21.69
C LEU A 193 -13.35 23.90 -21.05
N VAL A 194 -14.05 23.58 -19.97
CA VAL A 194 -14.69 24.56 -19.07
C VAL A 194 -13.84 24.69 -17.81
N VAL A 195 -13.32 25.89 -17.53
CA VAL A 195 -12.36 26.15 -16.44
C VAL A 195 -12.96 27.12 -15.42
N HIS A 196 -12.82 26.80 -14.14
CA HIS A 196 -13.19 27.70 -13.04
C HIS A 196 -12.23 28.92 -13.00
N PRO A 197 -12.68 30.17 -12.75
CA PRO A 197 -11.80 31.34 -12.81
C PRO A 197 -10.55 31.21 -11.95
N TRP A 198 -10.69 30.77 -10.68
CA TRP A 198 -9.53 30.46 -9.82
C TRP A 198 -8.55 29.47 -10.47
N GLN A 199 -9.04 28.41 -11.12
CA GLN A 199 -8.19 27.42 -11.80
C GLN A 199 -7.52 28.01 -13.05
N ARG A 200 -8.19 28.93 -13.74
CA ARG A 200 -7.59 29.71 -14.85
C ARG A 200 -6.44 30.56 -14.34
N ASP A 201 -6.68 31.32 -13.28
CA ASP A 201 -5.73 32.30 -12.73
C ASP A 201 -4.49 31.65 -12.11
N HIS A 202 -4.51 30.33 -11.84
CA HIS A 202 -3.41 29.58 -11.23
C HIS A 202 -2.71 28.57 -12.17
N LEU A 203 -3.34 28.11 -13.27
CA LEU A 203 -2.74 27.11 -14.17
C LEU A 203 -2.69 27.47 -15.66
N LEU A 204 -3.67 28.19 -16.23
CA LEU A 204 -3.77 28.22 -17.71
C LEU A 204 -2.62 28.98 -18.38
N ASP A 205 -2.02 29.95 -17.69
CA ASP A 205 -0.90 30.73 -18.21
C ASP A 205 0.39 29.88 -18.37
N ALA A 206 0.45 28.67 -17.77
CA ALA A 206 1.50 27.67 -18.02
C ALA A 206 1.28 26.83 -19.31
N TYR A 207 0.14 26.97 -19.97
CA TYR A 207 -0.26 26.20 -21.15
C TYR A 207 -0.67 27.14 -22.31
N PRO A 208 0.28 27.88 -22.92
CA PRO A 208 -0.01 28.97 -23.87
C PRO A 208 -0.72 28.54 -25.16
N TRP A 209 -0.79 27.22 -25.42
CA TRP A 209 -1.54 26.60 -26.51
C TRP A 209 -3.03 26.38 -26.20
N ILE A 210 -3.49 26.71 -25.00
CA ILE A 210 -4.91 26.71 -24.62
C ILE A 210 -5.50 28.09 -24.95
N VAL A 211 -6.39 28.16 -25.93
CA VAL A 211 -6.91 29.43 -26.48
C VAL A 211 -8.23 29.81 -25.82
N PRO A 212 -8.36 30.96 -25.13
CA PRO A 212 -9.65 31.43 -24.63
C PRO A 212 -10.62 31.74 -25.78
N VAL A 213 -11.85 31.21 -25.69
CA VAL A 213 -12.89 31.40 -26.73
C VAL A 213 -14.22 31.93 -26.17
N GLY A 214 -14.33 32.14 -24.87
CA GLY A 214 -15.50 32.81 -24.28
C GLY A 214 -15.59 32.67 -22.76
N ARG A 215 -16.72 33.13 -22.21
CA ARG A 215 -17.10 32.94 -20.81
C ARG A 215 -18.54 32.44 -20.70
N GLN A 216 -18.79 31.55 -19.75
CA GLN A 216 -20.12 31.06 -19.39
C GLN A 216 -20.46 31.53 -17.96
N PRO A 217 -21.42 32.45 -17.78
CA PRO A 217 -21.96 32.76 -16.46
C PRO A 217 -22.55 31.50 -15.81
N ALA A 218 -22.20 31.26 -14.54
CA ALA A 218 -22.72 30.17 -13.72
C ALA A 218 -22.77 30.56 -12.24
N ARG A 219 -23.58 29.86 -11.45
CA ARG A 219 -23.68 30.04 -9.98
C ARG A 219 -23.15 28.80 -9.26
N PRO A 220 -22.17 28.90 -8.34
CA PRO A 220 -21.65 27.75 -7.63
C PRO A 220 -22.71 27.15 -6.68
N LEU A 221 -22.81 25.82 -6.71
CA LEU A 221 -23.62 24.99 -5.81
C LEU A 221 -22.76 24.55 -4.61
N MET A 222 -23.29 23.75 -3.68
CA MET A 222 -22.64 23.54 -2.36
C MET A 222 -21.20 22.98 -2.43
N SER A 223 -20.86 22.25 -3.49
CA SER A 223 -19.52 21.72 -3.76
C SER A 223 -18.48 22.75 -4.28
N LEU A 224 -18.86 24.04 -4.41
CA LEU A 224 -18.14 25.15 -5.07
C LEU A 224 -17.90 24.93 -6.57
N ARG A 225 -17.24 23.83 -6.94
CA ARG A 225 -16.83 23.49 -8.32
C ARG A 225 -17.92 22.88 -9.21
N THR A 226 -19.11 22.59 -8.66
CA THR A 226 -20.29 22.29 -9.47
C THR A 226 -21.12 23.56 -9.54
N LEU A 227 -21.44 24.03 -10.74
CA LEU A 227 -22.10 25.31 -10.96
C LEU A 227 -23.32 25.15 -11.86
N ALA A 228 -24.41 25.81 -11.51
CA ALA A 228 -25.62 25.86 -12.31
C ALA A 228 -25.55 26.96 -13.37
N VAL A 229 -25.93 26.61 -14.61
CA VAL A 229 -25.99 27.56 -15.73
C VAL A 229 -27.35 28.27 -15.74
N PRO A 230 -27.42 29.61 -15.77
CA PRO A 230 -28.67 30.35 -15.98
C PRO A 230 -29.38 29.90 -17.25
N GLY A 231 -30.71 29.76 -17.22
CA GLY A 231 -31.46 29.06 -18.28
C GLY A 231 -31.66 27.56 -18.01
N GLY A 232 -31.05 27.00 -16.97
CA GLY A 232 -31.62 25.88 -16.22
C GLY A 232 -31.46 24.47 -16.79
N ALA A 233 -30.90 24.27 -17.98
CA ALA A 233 -30.77 22.92 -18.57
C ALA A 233 -29.59 22.09 -18.01
N TRP A 234 -28.51 22.74 -17.53
CA TRP A 234 -27.23 22.08 -17.25
C TRP A 234 -26.53 22.56 -15.97
N HIS A 235 -25.83 21.63 -15.33
CA HIS A 235 -24.81 21.85 -14.32
C HIS A 235 -23.42 21.50 -14.88
N LEU A 236 -22.42 22.32 -14.60
CA LEU A 236 -21.02 22.12 -15.01
C LEU A 236 -20.18 21.83 -13.76
N LYS A 237 -19.45 20.72 -13.75
CA LYS A 237 -18.53 20.32 -12.68
C LYS A 237 -17.10 20.45 -13.18
N THR A 238 -16.30 21.33 -12.58
CA THR A 238 -14.92 21.63 -12.99
C THR A 238 -13.90 21.05 -12.01
N ALA A 239 -12.64 20.94 -12.46
CA ALA A 239 -11.50 20.87 -11.57
C ALA A 239 -11.29 22.22 -10.85
N VAL A 240 -10.92 22.15 -9.57
CA VAL A 240 -10.40 23.26 -8.76
C VAL A 240 -9.35 22.65 -7.81
N ASP A 241 -8.07 22.98 -7.98
CA ASP A 241 -6.95 22.48 -7.14
C ASP A 241 -6.88 23.09 -5.73
N VAL A 242 -8.05 23.29 -5.11
CA VAL A 242 -8.20 23.72 -3.71
C VAL A 242 -8.53 22.49 -2.88
N GLN A 243 -7.88 22.37 -1.72
CA GLN A 243 -8.25 21.35 -0.73
C GLN A 243 -9.54 21.79 -0.04
N MET A 244 -10.59 20.96 -0.15
CA MET A 244 -11.86 21.17 0.55
C MET A 244 -12.22 19.90 1.31
N THR A 245 -12.35 20.01 2.64
CA THR A 245 -12.08 18.90 3.58
C THR A 245 -10.74 18.21 3.25
N SER A 246 -10.53 16.96 3.67
CA SER A 246 -9.36 16.11 3.42
C SER A 246 -9.04 15.74 1.93
N ALA A 247 -9.52 16.48 0.93
CA ALA A 247 -9.23 16.20 -0.49
C ALA A 247 -9.14 17.43 -1.42
N VAL A 248 -8.15 17.43 -2.32
CA VAL A 248 -8.01 18.40 -3.42
C VAL A 248 -9.06 18.11 -4.51
N ARG A 249 -9.78 19.13 -4.98
CA ARG A 249 -11.03 18.94 -5.71
C ARG A 249 -10.88 18.94 -7.24
N THR A 250 -10.03 18.03 -7.72
CA THR A 250 -9.81 17.66 -9.12
C THR A 250 -10.97 16.86 -9.76
N VAL A 251 -10.92 16.62 -11.07
CA VAL A 251 -11.82 15.70 -11.80
C VAL A 251 -10.97 14.59 -12.42
N SER A 252 -11.16 13.33 -12.03
CA SER A 252 -10.28 12.24 -12.48
C SER A 252 -10.54 11.80 -13.93
N PRO A 253 -9.53 11.27 -14.65
CA PRO A 253 -9.71 10.68 -15.98
C PRO A 253 -10.74 9.55 -16.02
N ALA A 254 -10.83 8.78 -14.94
CA ALA A 254 -11.88 7.76 -14.76
C ALA A 254 -13.28 8.38 -14.68
N ALA A 255 -13.45 9.55 -14.02
CA ALA A 255 -14.73 10.25 -14.02
C ALA A 255 -15.08 10.82 -15.41
N VAL A 256 -14.08 11.33 -16.15
CA VAL A 256 -14.25 11.81 -17.53
C VAL A 256 -14.72 10.68 -18.46
N ARG A 257 -14.06 9.53 -18.43
CA ARG A 257 -14.40 8.39 -19.30
C ARG A 257 -15.66 7.64 -18.87
N ASN A 258 -15.90 7.47 -17.57
CA ASN A 258 -17.03 6.67 -17.08
C ASN A 258 -18.32 7.48 -16.93
N GLY A 259 -18.27 8.76 -16.52
CA GLY A 259 -19.46 9.54 -16.14
C GLY A 259 -20.59 9.53 -17.19
N PRO A 260 -20.31 9.82 -18.47
CA PRO A 260 -21.30 9.77 -19.54
C PRO A 260 -21.96 8.40 -19.74
N ALA A 261 -21.18 7.32 -19.62
CA ALA A 261 -21.63 5.93 -19.84
C ALA A 261 -22.33 5.33 -18.60
N VAL A 262 -21.77 5.51 -17.41
CA VAL A 262 -22.33 4.99 -16.14
C VAL A 262 -23.64 5.71 -15.82
N SER A 263 -23.73 7.03 -16.02
CA SER A 263 -25.01 7.73 -15.82
C SER A 263 -26.06 7.33 -16.87
N ALA A 264 -25.66 6.90 -18.07
CA ALA A 264 -26.58 6.34 -19.06
C ALA A 264 -27.13 5.00 -18.60
N PHE A 265 -26.22 4.10 -18.19
CA PHE A 265 -26.56 2.78 -17.68
C PHE A 265 -27.48 2.85 -16.46
N LEU A 266 -27.13 3.64 -15.44
CA LEU A 266 -27.91 3.76 -14.21
C LEU A 266 -29.28 4.41 -14.42
N ALA A 267 -29.42 5.37 -15.34
CA ALA A 267 -30.73 5.89 -15.72
C ALA A 267 -31.56 4.85 -16.50
N GLY A 268 -30.91 4.02 -17.32
CA GLY A 268 -31.53 2.92 -18.08
C GLY A 268 -32.09 1.79 -17.22
N LEU A 269 -31.69 1.69 -15.94
CA LEU A 269 -32.28 0.75 -14.97
C LEU A 269 -33.72 1.13 -14.55
N ALA A 270 -34.20 2.33 -14.91
CA ALA A 270 -35.59 2.77 -14.80
C ALA A 270 -36.26 2.51 -13.43
N VAL A 271 -35.49 2.62 -12.34
CA VAL A 271 -35.98 2.34 -10.98
C VAL A 271 -37.09 3.34 -10.58
N PRO A 272 -38.31 2.88 -10.23
CA PRO A 272 -39.40 3.76 -9.83
C PRO A 272 -39.02 4.67 -8.66
N GLY A 273 -39.40 5.94 -8.75
CA GLY A 273 -39.11 6.96 -7.73
C GLY A 273 -37.67 7.48 -7.71
N LEU A 274 -36.81 7.12 -8.68
CA LEU A 274 -35.41 7.57 -8.76
C LEU A 274 -35.05 8.18 -10.11
N GLU A 275 -34.66 9.46 -10.10
CA GLU A 275 -34.10 10.18 -11.25
C GLU A 275 -32.56 10.25 -11.14
N ILE A 276 -31.84 9.61 -12.07
CA ILE A 276 -30.39 9.74 -12.18
C ILE A 276 -30.05 10.95 -13.07
N LEU A 277 -29.37 11.96 -12.52
CA LEU A 277 -28.93 13.12 -13.32
C LEU A 277 -27.85 12.71 -14.32
N ARG A 278 -28.25 12.57 -15.58
CA ARG A 278 -27.38 12.20 -16.70
C ARG A 278 -26.20 13.17 -16.85
N GLU A 279 -25.00 12.64 -16.71
CA GLU A 279 -23.76 13.24 -17.20
C GLU A 279 -23.70 12.94 -18.70
N ASP A 280 -23.52 13.95 -19.56
CA ASP A 280 -23.73 13.82 -21.01
C ASP A 280 -22.53 14.26 -21.85
N ARG A 281 -21.54 14.90 -21.20
CA ARG A 281 -20.24 15.21 -21.77
C ARG A 281 -19.23 15.29 -20.64
N ALA A 282 -17.98 14.94 -20.94
CA ALA A 282 -16.86 15.23 -20.08
C ALA A 282 -15.59 15.36 -20.93
N GLY A 283 -14.56 16.00 -20.39
CA GLY A 283 -13.29 16.13 -21.09
C GLY A 283 -12.16 16.54 -20.17
N ALA A 284 -10.94 16.15 -20.55
CA ALA A 284 -9.68 16.56 -19.94
C ALA A 284 -8.69 17.00 -21.04
N VAL A 285 -7.78 17.89 -20.67
CA VAL A 285 -6.58 18.21 -21.46
C VAL A 285 -5.52 17.15 -21.23
N LEU A 286 -4.89 16.66 -22.30
CA LEU A 286 -3.67 15.85 -22.20
C LEU A 286 -2.47 16.76 -21.90
N VAL A 287 -1.74 16.42 -20.85
CA VAL A 287 -0.46 17.02 -20.46
C VAL A 287 0.56 15.88 -20.40
N ASP A 288 1.67 16.04 -21.12
CA ASP A 288 2.73 15.02 -21.26
C ASP A 288 2.23 13.63 -21.69
N GLY A 289 1.15 13.60 -22.48
CA GLY A 289 0.47 12.40 -22.98
C GLY A 289 -0.71 11.92 -22.13
N GLU A 290 -0.83 12.37 -20.88
CA GLU A 290 -1.80 11.88 -19.90
C GLU A 290 -2.93 12.88 -19.59
N PRO A 291 -4.19 12.44 -19.40
CA PRO A 291 -5.31 13.32 -19.07
C PRO A 291 -5.16 13.99 -17.70
N SER A 292 -4.98 15.31 -17.71
CA SER A 292 -4.76 16.13 -16.52
C SER A 292 -6.04 16.26 -15.68
N ARG A 293 -5.98 15.75 -14.45
CA ARG A 293 -7.06 15.84 -13.45
C ARG A 293 -7.42 17.29 -13.03
N SER A 294 -6.51 18.22 -13.28
CA SER A 294 -6.60 19.65 -12.93
C SER A 294 -7.11 20.51 -14.09
N LEU A 295 -7.11 19.97 -15.31
CA LEU A 295 -7.64 20.60 -16.52
C LEU A 295 -8.77 19.73 -17.12
N ALA A 296 -9.76 19.40 -16.27
CA ALA A 296 -10.85 18.50 -16.61
C ALA A 296 -12.23 18.99 -16.12
N TYR A 297 -13.29 18.59 -16.82
CA TYR A 297 -14.67 18.96 -16.53
C TYR A 297 -15.69 17.86 -16.87
N VAL A 298 -16.89 17.97 -16.30
CA VAL A 298 -18.07 17.14 -16.61
C VAL A 298 -19.30 18.05 -16.78
N ARG A 299 -20.12 17.80 -17.80
CA ARG A 299 -21.45 18.40 -17.99
C ARG A 299 -22.54 17.40 -17.58
N ARG A 300 -23.51 17.87 -16.79
CA ARG A 300 -24.62 17.09 -16.25
C ARG A 300 -25.94 17.82 -16.45
N ARG A 301 -27.03 17.09 -16.70
CA ARG A 301 -28.38 17.68 -16.72
C ARG A 301 -28.75 18.25 -15.36
N ALA A 302 -29.47 19.36 -15.35
CA ALA A 302 -30.21 19.78 -14.16
C ALA A 302 -31.40 18.81 -13.91
N PRO A 303 -31.93 18.73 -12.67
CA PRO A 303 -33.14 17.96 -12.38
C PRO A 303 -34.34 18.42 -13.20
N ARG A 304 -35.19 17.48 -13.62
CA ARG A 304 -36.47 17.80 -14.24
C ARG A 304 -37.52 17.98 -13.15
N LEU A 305 -38.05 19.20 -13.04
CA LEU A 305 -39.09 19.57 -12.08
C LEU A 305 -40.34 20.03 -12.82
N ALA A 306 -41.50 19.53 -12.42
CA ALA A 306 -42.80 20.02 -12.86
C ALA A 306 -43.20 21.30 -12.12
N PRO A 307 -44.20 22.07 -12.60
CA PRO A 307 -44.77 23.17 -11.83
C PRO A 307 -45.22 22.70 -10.44
N GLY A 308 -44.83 23.45 -9.39
CA GLY A 308 -45.07 23.10 -7.99
C GLY A 308 -44.01 22.20 -7.34
N GLU A 309 -42.98 21.73 -8.08
CA GLU A 309 -41.92 20.89 -7.54
C GLU A 309 -40.62 21.66 -7.21
N VAL A 310 -39.98 21.30 -6.10
CA VAL A 310 -38.68 21.83 -5.66
C VAL A 310 -37.75 20.67 -5.31
N ALA A 311 -36.55 20.64 -5.90
CA ALA A 311 -35.48 19.73 -5.48
C ALA A 311 -34.72 20.33 -4.29
N VAL A 312 -34.68 19.62 -3.17
CA VAL A 312 -33.95 19.98 -1.95
C VAL A 312 -32.88 18.92 -1.67
N PRO A 313 -31.58 19.27 -1.65
CA PRO A 313 -30.54 18.34 -1.20
C PRO A 313 -30.78 17.92 0.25
N PHE A 314 -30.49 16.68 0.61
CA PHE A 314 -30.69 16.20 1.99
C PHE A 314 -29.93 17.03 3.04
N ALA A 315 -28.77 17.60 2.69
CA ALA A 315 -28.00 18.51 3.55
C ALA A 315 -28.66 19.89 3.81
N ALA A 316 -29.72 20.25 3.06
CA ALA A 316 -30.49 21.48 3.26
C ALA A 316 -31.78 21.27 4.07
N LEU A 317 -32.23 20.02 4.27
CA LEU A 317 -33.47 19.71 5.00
C LEU A 317 -33.52 20.29 6.43
N PRO A 318 -32.43 20.31 7.24
CA PRO A 318 -32.44 20.93 8.56
C PRO A 318 -32.66 22.46 8.55
N GLY A 319 -32.52 23.12 7.40
CA GLY A 319 -32.77 24.54 7.19
C GLY A 319 -34.13 24.86 6.57
N LEU A 320 -34.99 23.87 6.34
CA LEU A 320 -36.38 24.08 5.91
C LEU A 320 -37.27 24.51 7.08
N PRO A 321 -38.44 25.13 6.81
CA PRO A 321 -39.42 25.41 7.86
C PRO A 321 -39.96 24.09 8.41
N ARG A 322 -40.21 24.02 9.72
CA ARG A 322 -40.79 22.82 10.35
C ARG A 322 -42.17 22.53 9.71
N PRO A 323 -42.40 21.35 9.12
CA PRO A 323 -43.71 21.01 8.56
C PRO A 323 -44.75 20.85 9.68
N ALA A 324 -46.02 21.03 9.34
CA ALA A 324 -47.14 20.90 10.29
C ALA A 324 -47.22 19.49 10.91
N ASP A 325 -46.93 18.44 10.14
CA ASP A 325 -46.67 17.09 10.63
C ASP A 325 -45.23 16.65 10.32
N PRO A 326 -44.30 16.76 11.29
CA PRO A 326 -42.93 16.26 11.14
C PRO A 326 -42.82 14.73 11.04
N VAL A 327 -43.77 13.98 11.60
CA VAL A 327 -43.71 12.51 11.65
C VAL A 327 -44.18 11.93 10.32
N GLY A 328 -45.31 12.41 9.79
CA GLY A 328 -45.78 12.10 8.43
C GLY A 328 -44.77 12.54 7.37
N PHE A 329 -44.22 13.76 7.46
CA PHE A 329 -43.16 14.21 6.55
C PHE A 329 -41.93 13.29 6.59
N PHE A 330 -41.46 12.89 7.77
CA PHE A 330 -40.34 11.97 7.91
C PHE A 330 -40.66 10.59 7.32
N ALA A 331 -41.86 10.05 7.55
CA ALA A 331 -42.31 8.79 6.99
C ALA A 331 -42.41 8.84 5.44
N GLU A 332 -42.91 9.96 4.88
CA GLU A 332 -42.95 10.20 3.43
C GLU A 332 -41.54 10.33 2.84
N MET A 333 -40.63 11.05 3.50
CA MET A 333 -39.23 11.13 3.09
C MET A 333 -38.56 9.75 3.07
N VAL A 334 -38.77 8.93 4.11
CA VAL A 334 -38.22 7.57 4.19
C VAL A 334 -38.80 6.67 3.07
N ARG A 335 -40.10 6.79 2.76
CA ARG A 335 -40.75 6.09 1.63
C ARG A 335 -40.26 6.55 0.25
N ALA A 336 -39.91 7.83 0.09
CA ALA A 336 -39.31 8.35 -1.13
C ALA A 336 -37.81 7.99 -1.28
N PHE A 337 -37.10 7.76 -0.17
CA PHE A 337 -35.65 7.58 -0.13
C PHE A 337 -35.20 6.11 -0.14
N LEU A 338 -35.72 5.26 0.75
CA LEU A 338 -35.20 3.90 0.92
C LEU A 338 -35.56 2.92 -0.21
N PRO A 339 -36.81 2.82 -0.69
CA PRO A 339 -37.18 1.80 -1.68
C PRO A 339 -36.39 1.87 -3.00
N PRO A 340 -36.11 3.05 -3.60
CA PRO A 340 -35.31 3.11 -4.82
C PRO A 340 -33.84 2.74 -4.59
N LEU A 341 -33.28 3.05 -3.42
CA LEU A 341 -31.93 2.64 -3.04
C LEU A 341 -31.84 1.13 -2.80
N GLN A 342 -32.86 0.52 -2.18
CA GLN A 342 -32.96 -0.93 -2.02
C GLN A 342 -33.13 -1.64 -3.37
N ALA A 343 -33.92 -1.08 -4.29
CA ALA A 343 -34.08 -1.61 -5.64
C ALA A 343 -32.76 -1.59 -6.44
N MET A 344 -32.01 -0.49 -6.38
CA MET A 344 -30.64 -0.40 -6.92
C MET A 344 -29.72 -1.45 -6.28
N LEU A 345 -29.71 -1.57 -4.95
CA LEU A 345 -28.84 -2.50 -4.22
C LEU A 345 -29.15 -3.98 -4.52
N ARG A 346 -30.43 -4.31 -4.75
CA ARG A 346 -30.88 -5.63 -5.21
C ARG A 346 -30.29 -5.98 -6.58
N LEU A 347 -30.39 -5.05 -7.54
CA LEU A 347 -29.77 -5.19 -8.87
C LEU A 347 -28.24 -5.27 -8.81
N GLY A 348 -27.62 -4.78 -7.73
CA GLY A 348 -26.17 -4.81 -7.52
C GLY A 348 -25.48 -3.45 -7.59
N VAL A 349 -26.24 -2.35 -7.53
CA VAL A 349 -25.74 -0.98 -7.54
C VAL A 349 -25.90 -0.35 -6.15
N ALA A 350 -24.80 0.05 -5.52
CA ALA A 350 -24.84 0.88 -4.31
C ALA A 350 -24.48 2.32 -4.65
N LEU A 351 -25.43 3.24 -4.44
CA LEU A 351 -25.26 4.68 -4.64
C LEU A 351 -24.67 5.32 -3.37
N GLU A 352 -23.76 6.27 -3.53
CA GLU A 352 -23.24 7.10 -2.43
C GLU A 352 -24.26 8.21 -2.08
N ALA A 353 -25.38 7.79 -1.48
CA ALA A 353 -26.58 8.59 -1.24
C ALA A 353 -26.48 9.49 0.01
N HIS A 354 -25.40 10.25 0.14
CA HIS A 354 -25.19 11.20 1.25
C HIS A 354 -25.81 12.58 0.97
N GLY A 355 -25.86 13.45 2.00
CA GLY A 355 -26.58 14.74 2.00
C GLY A 355 -26.39 15.68 0.81
N GLN A 356 -25.23 15.68 0.15
CA GLN A 356 -24.96 16.47 -1.07
C GLN A 356 -25.41 15.80 -2.38
N ASN A 357 -25.47 14.47 -2.45
CA ASN A 357 -25.64 13.69 -3.68
C ASN A 357 -27.08 13.18 -3.85
N ALA A 358 -27.80 12.98 -2.75
CA ALA A 358 -29.25 12.77 -2.74
C ALA A 358 -29.98 14.12 -2.66
N LEU A 359 -31.01 14.28 -3.50
CA LEU A 359 -31.98 15.37 -3.42
C LEU A 359 -33.39 14.80 -3.35
N LEU A 360 -34.16 15.29 -2.38
CA LEU A 360 -35.58 14.99 -2.25
C LEU A 360 -36.36 15.98 -3.11
N VAL A 361 -37.26 15.49 -3.98
CA VAL A 361 -38.21 16.37 -4.66
C VAL A 361 -39.45 16.53 -3.78
N LEU A 362 -39.68 17.75 -3.34
CA LEU A 362 -40.89 18.15 -2.65
C LEU A 362 -41.89 18.66 -3.69
N ARG A 363 -43.16 18.28 -3.56
CA ARG A 363 -44.28 18.88 -4.28
C ARG A 363 -45.29 19.35 -3.23
N ASP A 364 -45.69 20.61 -3.30
CA ASP A 364 -46.65 21.21 -2.35
C ASP A 364 -46.21 20.97 -0.88
N GLY A 365 -44.89 21.00 -0.64
CA GLY A 365 -44.22 20.73 0.64
C GLY A 365 -43.98 19.24 0.98
N ARG A 366 -44.56 18.28 0.25
CA ARG A 366 -44.51 16.85 0.56
C ARG A 366 -43.49 16.06 -0.27
N PRO A 367 -42.76 15.08 0.31
CA PRO A 367 -41.82 14.22 -0.42
C PRO A 367 -42.48 13.38 -1.54
N THR A 368 -41.89 13.36 -2.74
CA THR A 368 -42.42 12.61 -3.89
C THR A 368 -41.44 11.61 -4.50
N ARG A 369 -40.19 12.01 -4.80
CA ARG A 369 -39.16 11.16 -5.42
C ARG A 369 -37.76 11.54 -4.98
N LEU A 370 -36.82 10.62 -5.23
CA LEU A 370 -35.38 10.83 -5.08
C LEU A 370 -34.76 11.24 -6.42
N VAL A 371 -33.92 12.27 -6.41
CA VAL A 371 -33.01 12.62 -7.51
C VAL A 371 -31.58 12.37 -7.02
N TYR A 372 -30.76 11.71 -7.84
CA TYR A 372 -29.38 11.37 -7.49
C TYR A 372 -28.36 11.95 -8.47
N ARG A 373 -27.21 12.40 -7.93
CA ARG A 373 -26.13 13.04 -8.69
C ARG A 373 -24.75 12.69 -8.18
N ASP A 374 -23.75 12.88 -9.05
CA ASP A 374 -22.32 12.67 -8.81
C ASP A 374 -21.95 11.20 -8.61
N LEU A 375 -21.46 10.57 -9.68
CA LEU A 375 -21.28 9.11 -9.73
C LEU A 375 -19.88 8.64 -9.34
N GLY A 376 -18.99 9.54 -8.89
CA GLY A 376 -17.60 9.20 -8.56
C GLY A 376 -17.44 8.15 -7.46
N GLY A 377 -18.39 8.07 -6.51
CA GLY A 377 -18.40 7.10 -5.42
C GLY A 377 -19.22 5.84 -5.65
N VAL A 378 -19.89 5.66 -6.81
CA VAL A 378 -20.80 4.52 -7.01
C VAL A 378 -20.06 3.18 -6.94
N ARG A 379 -20.75 2.13 -6.47
CA ARG A 379 -20.27 0.75 -6.52
C ARG A 379 -21.25 -0.10 -7.32
N ILE A 380 -20.72 -0.90 -8.23
CA ILE A 380 -21.50 -1.75 -9.15
C ILE A 380 -20.96 -3.17 -9.03
N SER A 381 -21.85 -4.15 -8.91
CA SER A 381 -21.53 -5.58 -8.86
C SER A 381 -21.92 -6.25 -10.19
N PRO A 382 -20.95 -6.56 -11.08
CA PRO A 382 -21.24 -7.16 -12.38
C PRO A 382 -22.00 -8.49 -12.29
N ALA A 383 -21.68 -9.30 -11.28
CA ALA A 383 -22.32 -10.60 -11.05
C ALA A 383 -23.81 -10.45 -10.68
N ARG A 384 -24.17 -9.50 -9.80
CA ARG A 384 -25.57 -9.28 -9.41
C ARG A 384 -26.41 -8.70 -10.55
N LEU A 385 -25.84 -7.83 -11.38
CA LEU A 385 -26.52 -7.31 -12.56
C LEU A 385 -26.83 -8.42 -13.56
N ARG A 386 -25.83 -9.26 -13.89
CA ARG A 386 -26.01 -10.41 -14.79
C ARG A 386 -27.01 -11.44 -14.25
N ALA A 387 -27.05 -11.65 -12.92
CA ALA A 387 -28.07 -12.48 -12.27
C ALA A 387 -29.51 -11.93 -12.40
N HIS A 388 -29.67 -10.64 -12.73
CA HIS A 388 -30.95 -10.01 -13.08
C HIS A 388 -31.12 -9.81 -14.60
N GLY A 389 -30.30 -10.44 -15.45
CA GLY A 389 -30.36 -10.31 -16.91
C GLY A 389 -29.81 -8.99 -17.47
N VAL A 390 -29.17 -8.16 -16.64
CA VAL A 390 -28.60 -6.86 -17.06
C VAL A 390 -27.10 -7.02 -17.31
N ASP A 391 -26.63 -6.76 -18.53
CA ASP A 391 -25.18 -6.77 -18.79
C ASP A 391 -24.51 -5.43 -18.40
N PRO A 392 -23.54 -5.44 -17.47
CA PRO A 392 -22.74 -4.28 -17.11
C PRO A 392 -21.70 -3.98 -18.21
N ARG A 393 -21.87 -2.84 -18.91
CA ARG A 393 -20.85 -2.36 -19.85
C ARG A 393 -19.49 -2.14 -19.14
N PRO A 394 -18.35 -2.45 -19.79
CA PRO A 394 -17.03 -2.21 -19.21
C PRO A 394 -16.82 -0.76 -18.80
N CYS A 395 -16.38 -0.54 -17.56
CA CYS A 395 -16.08 0.77 -16.98
C CYS A 395 -14.64 0.79 -16.48
N THR A 396 -13.87 1.84 -16.79
CA THR A 396 -12.46 1.95 -16.41
C THR A 396 -12.31 2.76 -15.15
N GLY A 397 -12.39 2.11 -13.99
CA GLY A 397 -12.20 2.74 -12.68
C GLY A 397 -10.76 2.59 -12.18
N THR A 398 -10.23 3.65 -11.56
CA THR A 398 -9.21 3.47 -10.51
C THR A 398 -9.89 2.76 -9.34
N TRP A 399 -9.44 1.57 -8.97
CA TRP A 399 -9.77 1.02 -7.66
C TRP A 399 -9.29 2.00 -6.58
N PRO A 400 -10.12 2.34 -5.58
CA PRO A 400 -9.57 2.90 -4.35
C PRO A 400 -8.57 1.88 -3.76
N PRO A 401 -7.48 2.33 -3.10
CA PRO A 401 -6.78 1.47 -2.15
C PRO A 401 -7.83 0.86 -1.21
N THR A 402 -7.78 -0.45 -0.97
CA THR A 402 -8.91 -1.17 -0.36
C THR A 402 -9.00 -0.98 1.15
N THR A 403 -9.16 0.27 1.60
CA THR A 403 -9.77 0.62 2.88
C THR A 403 -11.20 0.13 2.87
N ARG A 404 -11.36 -1.13 3.27
CA ARG A 404 -12.67 -1.77 3.47
C ARG A 404 -13.25 -1.18 4.76
N THR A 405 -13.85 0.01 4.66
CA THR A 405 -14.56 0.68 5.75
C THR A 405 -15.68 -0.24 6.23
N ARG A 406 -15.37 -1.07 7.22
CA ARG A 406 -16.34 -1.99 7.82
C ARG A 406 -17.33 -1.15 8.60
N TYR A 407 -18.51 -0.96 8.01
CA TYR A 407 -19.73 -0.86 8.81
C TYR A 407 -19.85 -2.17 9.58
N ALA A 408 -19.42 -2.16 10.84
CA ALA A 408 -19.75 -3.21 11.78
C ALA A 408 -21.28 -3.23 11.93
N ALA A 409 -21.91 -4.38 11.67
CA ALA A 409 -23.35 -4.55 11.84
C ALA A 409 -23.68 -4.67 13.34
N SER A 410 -23.53 -3.58 14.08
CA SER A 410 -23.95 -3.47 15.48
C SER A 410 -25.48 -3.40 15.54
N SER A 411 -26.15 -4.55 15.50
CA SER A 411 -27.57 -4.65 15.84
C SER A 411 -27.79 -4.11 17.25
N PRO A 412 -28.60 -3.07 17.47
CA PRO A 412 -28.93 -2.62 18.81
C PRO A 412 -29.72 -3.73 19.52
N ARG A 413 -29.20 -4.21 20.66
CA ARG A 413 -30.03 -4.98 21.59
C ARG A 413 -31.04 -4.01 22.21
N PRO A 414 -32.35 -4.29 22.18
CA PRO A 414 -33.29 -3.54 23.01
C PRO A 414 -32.97 -3.77 24.49
N PRO A 415 -33.22 -2.79 25.37
CA PRO A 415 -33.02 -2.96 26.82
C PRO A 415 -33.97 -4.04 27.37
N SER A 416 -33.51 -4.76 28.39
CA SER A 416 -34.23 -5.90 28.97
C SER A 416 -35.43 -5.49 29.80
N ALA A 417 -36.64 -5.78 29.33
CA ALA A 417 -37.82 -5.90 30.17
C ALA A 417 -37.86 -7.27 30.87
N ALA A 418 -38.34 -7.33 32.11
CA ALA A 418 -38.39 -8.55 32.90
C ALA A 418 -39.69 -9.36 32.72
N ARG A 419 -39.63 -10.66 33.03
CA ARG A 419 -40.68 -11.61 33.53
C ARG A 419 -42.16 -11.39 33.09
N SER A 420 -42.96 -12.42 32.69
CA SER A 420 -42.74 -13.87 32.63
C SER A 420 -43.73 -14.57 31.63
N PRO A 421 -44.49 -15.67 31.89
CA PRO A 421 -44.22 -16.91 31.14
C PRO A 421 -45.38 -17.58 30.37
N SER A 422 -45.00 -18.53 29.49
CA SER A 422 -45.77 -19.68 28.94
C SER A 422 -46.84 -19.47 27.85
N ARG A 423 -46.66 -20.17 26.71
CA ARG A 423 -47.51 -21.28 26.20
C ARG A 423 -46.94 -21.85 24.87
N SER A 424 -47.48 -22.98 24.42
CA SER A 424 -46.88 -23.90 23.42
C SER A 424 -47.55 -23.80 22.01
N PRO A 425 -47.14 -24.58 20.96
CA PRO A 425 -47.25 -24.20 19.53
C PRO A 425 -48.55 -24.69 18.82
N PRO A 426 -48.69 -24.53 17.49
CA PRO A 426 -48.20 -25.57 16.54
C PRO A 426 -47.68 -25.08 15.16
N SER A 427 -47.22 -26.04 14.34
CA SER A 427 -46.93 -25.97 12.88
C SER A 427 -48.17 -26.47 12.07
N PRO A 428 -48.17 -26.87 10.75
CA PRO A 428 -47.12 -26.96 9.72
C PRO A 428 -47.52 -26.58 8.25
N GLY A 429 -46.61 -26.85 7.27
CA GLY A 429 -46.90 -26.95 5.82
C GLY A 429 -46.27 -25.84 4.93
N GLY A 430 -45.90 -26.05 3.66
CA GLY A 430 -45.82 -27.28 2.83
C GLY A 430 -45.60 -26.98 1.33
N ILE A 431 -45.28 -28.00 0.51
CA ILE A 431 -45.28 -28.00 -1.00
C ILE A 431 -44.13 -27.17 -1.67
N ARG A 432 -43.79 -27.34 -2.96
CA ARG A 432 -43.08 -28.46 -3.66
C ARG A 432 -42.78 -28.03 -5.13
N SER A 433 -41.55 -28.28 -5.62
CA SER A 433 -41.14 -28.61 -7.02
C SER A 433 -41.68 -27.86 -8.26
N LEU A 434 -40.78 -27.58 -9.24
CA LEU A 434 -40.87 -28.11 -10.62
C LEU A 434 -39.56 -27.98 -11.44
N ARG A 435 -39.46 -28.71 -12.56
CA ARG A 435 -38.40 -28.62 -13.63
C ARG A 435 -39.06 -28.00 -14.91
N ARG A 436 -38.51 -27.92 -16.14
CA ARG A 436 -37.39 -28.58 -16.89
C ARG A 436 -37.16 -27.83 -18.25
N TYR A 437 -36.26 -28.35 -19.11
CA TYR A 437 -35.94 -27.94 -20.50
C TYR A 437 -35.12 -26.63 -20.64
N CYS A 438 -33.99 -26.54 -21.37
CA CYS A 438 -33.63 -26.90 -22.77
C CYS A 438 -34.24 -25.93 -23.80
N GLY A 439 -33.53 -25.46 -24.84
CA GLY A 439 -32.11 -25.64 -25.23
C GLY A 439 -31.88 -25.08 -26.65
N GLY A 440 -30.63 -24.89 -27.09
CA GLY A 440 -30.36 -24.43 -28.46
C GLY A 440 -28.90 -24.02 -28.73
N SER A 441 -28.35 -24.48 -29.85
CA SER A 441 -27.05 -24.04 -30.40
C SER A 441 -27.28 -23.15 -31.63
N TRP A 442 -26.25 -22.46 -32.14
CA TRP A 442 -25.81 -22.57 -33.55
C TRP A 442 -24.43 -21.91 -33.77
N ARG A 443 -23.92 -21.94 -35.01
CA ARG A 443 -22.48 -21.92 -35.35
C ARG A 443 -21.91 -20.57 -35.81
N SER A 444 -20.58 -20.55 -35.92
CA SER A 444 -19.72 -19.46 -36.39
C SER A 444 -19.35 -19.52 -37.88
N THR A 445 -18.86 -18.40 -38.42
CA THR A 445 -18.00 -18.26 -39.63
C THR A 445 -17.17 -16.97 -39.47
N ARG A 446 -15.82 -17.00 -39.63
CA ARG A 446 -15.00 -16.61 -40.82
C ARG A 446 -15.14 -15.12 -41.25
N THR A 447 -14.13 -14.36 -41.72
CA THR A 447 -12.64 -14.44 -41.94
C THR A 447 -12.15 -13.00 -42.25
N ALA A 448 -11.06 -12.41 -41.71
CA ALA A 448 -9.59 -12.61 -41.90
C ALA A 448 -8.91 -11.69 -42.97
N ARG A 449 -7.63 -11.29 -42.73
CA ARG A 449 -6.64 -10.60 -43.63
C ARG A 449 -6.88 -9.09 -43.89
N SER A 450 -5.87 -8.22 -44.18
CA SER A 450 -4.38 -8.30 -44.17
C SER A 450 -3.72 -6.88 -44.13
N ALA A 451 -2.39 -6.81 -43.87
CA ALA A 451 -1.51 -5.61 -43.87
C ALA A 451 -0.76 -5.43 -45.24
N PRO A 452 0.33 -4.62 -45.47
CA PRO A 452 1.18 -3.73 -44.62
C PRO A 452 1.20 -2.23 -45.12
N ALA A 453 2.24 -1.36 -45.21
CA ALA A 453 3.71 -1.37 -45.03
C ALA A 453 4.36 0.06 -44.95
N LEU A 454 5.69 0.14 -44.68
CA LEU A 454 6.74 1.16 -45.04
C LEU A 454 6.47 2.69 -44.83
N SER A 455 7.25 3.56 -44.14
CA SER A 455 8.72 3.76 -43.89
C SER A 455 9.51 4.35 -45.09
N PRO A 456 10.62 5.15 -44.99
CA PRO A 456 11.42 5.64 -43.82
C PRO A 456 11.96 7.13 -43.86
N SER A 457 12.79 7.52 -42.85
CA SER A 457 13.91 8.53 -42.90
C SER A 457 13.60 10.07 -42.79
N ARG A 458 14.50 11.00 -42.37
CA ARG A 458 15.85 10.94 -41.73
C ARG A 458 16.23 12.26 -40.95
N ARG A 459 16.97 12.07 -39.84
CA ARG A 459 17.91 12.91 -39.01
C ARG A 459 18.73 14.08 -39.69
N PRO A 460 19.61 14.85 -38.97
CA PRO A 460 19.57 15.55 -37.65
C PRO A 460 20.39 16.91 -37.58
N ARG A 461 20.43 17.59 -36.40
CA ARG A 461 21.56 18.37 -35.76
C ARG A 461 21.04 18.98 -34.42
N ARG A 462 21.78 19.00 -33.28
CA ARG A 462 22.93 19.85 -32.84
C ARG A 462 22.60 21.36 -32.84
N CYS A 463 22.88 22.17 -31.80
CA CYS A 463 23.54 21.92 -30.50
C CYS A 463 23.22 23.02 -29.45
N ASP A 464 23.93 23.00 -28.32
CA ASP A 464 24.26 24.11 -27.38
C ASP A 464 23.30 24.49 -26.21
N TRP A 465 23.90 24.49 -25.01
CA TRP A 465 23.42 25.09 -23.75
C TRP A 465 24.33 26.29 -23.41
N PRO A 466 23.76 27.39 -22.88
CA PRO A 466 24.04 27.76 -21.48
C PRO A 466 22.82 28.43 -20.79
N ALA A 467 22.76 28.65 -19.47
CA ALA A 467 23.38 28.05 -18.29
C ALA A 467 22.65 28.60 -17.03
N THR A 468 22.84 27.97 -15.86
CA THR A 468 22.52 28.48 -14.50
C THR A 468 21.10 29.00 -14.19
N ARG A 469 20.36 28.25 -13.38
CA ARG A 469 19.78 28.71 -12.09
C ARG A 469 19.29 27.50 -11.27
N SER A 470 19.49 27.54 -9.96
CA SER A 470 19.10 26.47 -9.03
C SER A 470 17.67 26.68 -8.50
N PRO A 471 16.82 25.63 -8.43
CA PRO A 471 15.57 25.64 -7.67
C PRO A 471 15.60 24.67 -6.47
N THR A 472 15.00 25.11 -5.36
CA THR A 472 14.94 24.37 -4.09
C THR A 472 13.78 23.37 -3.98
N CYS A 473 14.03 22.29 -3.24
CA CYS A 473 13.11 21.32 -2.62
C CYS A 473 11.61 21.34 -3.01
N GLY A 474 11.19 20.41 -3.88
CA GLY A 474 9.79 20.02 -4.05
C GLY A 474 9.27 19.05 -2.97
N ARG A 475 7.95 19.06 -2.71
CA ARG A 475 7.27 18.08 -1.83
C ARG A 475 6.97 16.77 -2.56
N PRO A 476 6.84 15.62 -1.84
CA PRO A 476 6.96 14.29 -2.44
C PRO A 476 5.77 13.86 -3.30
N SER A 477 6.09 13.08 -4.33
CA SER A 477 5.16 12.26 -5.12
C SER A 477 4.62 11.05 -4.32
N PRO A 478 3.47 10.46 -4.71
CA PRO A 478 2.98 9.22 -4.09
C PRO A 478 3.98 8.08 -4.26
N THR A 479 4.00 7.14 -3.32
CA THR A 479 5.02 6.09 -3.28
C THR A 479 4.90 5.09 -4.45
N PRO A 480 6.01 4.47 -4.92
CA PRO A 480 5.98 3.52 -6.03
C PRO A 480 5.12 2.27 -5.80
N TRP A 481 4.67 2.00 -4.56
CA TRP A 481 3.99 0.77 -4.18
C TRP A 481 2.54 0.69 -4.64
N GLN A 482 1.77 1.78 -4.54
CA GLN A 482 0.32 1.73 -4.79
C GLN A 482 -0.03 1.45 -6.26
N ALA A 483 0.89 1.74 -7.20
CA ALA A 483 0.75 1.40 -8.62
C ALA A 483 1.13 -0.04 -8.98
N CYS A 484 1.85 -0.76 -8.12
CA CYS A 484 2.38 -2.10 -8.43
C CYS A 484 1.31 -3.19 -8.47
N VAL A 485 0.34 -3.14 -7.55
CA VAL A 485 -0.60 -4.26 -7.32
C VAL A 485 -1.62 -4.41 -8.45
N THR A 486 -1.94 -3.33 -9.18
CA THR A 486 -2.92 -3.36 -10.27
C THR A 486 -2.46 -4.13 -11.50
N ASP A 487 -1.16 -4.12 -11.83
CA ASP A 487 -0.65 -4.77 -13.06
C ASP A 487 -0.53 -6.30 -12.88
N LEU A 488 -0.03 -6.73 -11.71
CA LEU A 488 0.10 -8.14 -11.31
C LEU A 488 -1.24 -8.82 -10.95
N SER A 489 -2.35 -8.07 -10.93
CA SER A 489 -3.68 -8.56 -10.49
C SER A 489 -4.42 -9.43 -11.51
N THR A 490 -3.82 -9.70 -12.67
CA THR A 490 -4.41 -10.49 -13.77
C THR A 490 -4.19 -12.00 -13.65
N CYS A 491 -3.34 -12.47 -12.73
CA CYS A 491 -3.12 -13.89 -12.51
C CYS A 491 -4.36 -14.58 -11.89
N ALA A 492 -4.80 -15.68 -12.50
CA ALA A 492 -6.00 -16.42 -12.12
C ALA A 492 -5.92 -17.13 -10.73
N LEU A 493 -4.73 -17.15 -10.11
CA LEU A 493 -4.54 -17.57 -8.71
C LEU A 493 -5.09 -16.56 -7.67
N GLY A 494 -5.53 -15.37 -8.10
CA GLY A 494 -6.08 -14.31 -7.23
C GLY A 494 -7.49 -14.58 -6.70
N ALA A 495 -7.79 -15.82 -6.31
CA ALA A 495 -9.12 -16.26 -5.89
C ALA A 495 -9.44 -15.90 -4.42
N GLY A 496 -10.74 -15.85 -4.11
CA GLY A 496 -11.24 -15.38 -2.81
C GLY A 496 -11.12 -16.38 -1.66
N THR A 497 -10.82 -17.64 -1.94
CA THR A 497 -10.57 -18.72 -0.96
C THR A 497 -9.42 -19.61 -1.44
N VAL A 498 -8.80 -20.36 -0.52
CA VAL A 498 -7.79 -21.39 -0.85
C VAL A 498 -8.40 -22.47 -1.77
N ARG A 499 -9.67 -22.84 -1.57
CA ARG A 499 -10.36 -23.85 -2.39
C ARG A 499 -10.43 -23.46 -3.85
N ASP A 500 -10.81 -22.21 -4.13
CA ASP A 500 -10.95 -21.70 -5.50
C ASP A 500 -9.58 -21.63 -6.20
N ALA A 501 -8.55 -21.18 -5.47
CA ALA A 501 -7.17 -21.15 -5.97
C ALA A 501 -6.61 -22.55 -6.23
N ALA A 502 -6.87 -23.51 -5.34
CA ALA A 502 -6.45 -24.90 -5.48
C ALA A 502 -7.11 -25.57 -6.69
N GLY A 503 -8.42 -25.38 -6.91
CA GLY A 503 -9.11 -25.94 -8.08
C GLY A 503 -8.55 -25.42 -9.42
N HIS A 504 -8.07 -24.17 -9.46
CA HIS A 504 -7.35 -23.65 -10.62
C HIS A 504 -5.96 -24.31 -10.79
N VAL A 505 -5.19 -24.48 -9.71
CA VAL A 505 -3.89 -25.18 -9.74
C VAL A 505 -4.05 -26.64 -10.17
N GLU A 506 -5.01 -27.39 -9.61
CA GLU A 506 -5.29 -28.77 -10.01
C GLU A 506 -5.59 -28.88 -11.51
N SER A 507 -6.37 -27.93 -12.06
CA SER A 507 -6.73 -27.88 -13.47
C SER A 507 -5.51 -27.64 -14.38
N HIS A 508 -4.51 -26.89 -13.91
CA HIS A 508 -3.26 -26.67 -14.65
C HIS A 508 -2.29 -27.86 -14.48
N LEU A 509 -2.07 -28.35 -13.26
CA LEU A 509 -1.20 -29.50 -12.99
C LEU A 509 -1.66 -30.74 -13.78
N ALA A 510 -2.96 -31.03 -13.83
CA ALA A 510 -3.52 -32.14 -14.61
C ALA A 510 -3.19 -32.11 -16.12
N VAL A 511 -2.80 -30.94 -16.67
CA VAL A 511 -2.42 -30.76 -18.09
C VAL A 511 -0.91 -30.62 -18.28
N ARG A 512 -0.17 -30.21 -17.24
CA ARG A 512 1.22 -29.72 -17.33
C ARG A 512 2.24 -30.56 -16.58
N ALA A 513 1.84 -31.11 -15.44
CA ALA A 513 2.64 -31.90 -14.51
C ALA A 513 1.71 -32.85 -13.75
N PRO A 514 1.02 -33.79 -14.44
CA PRO A 514 -0.02 -34.64 -13.84
C PRO A 514 0.53 -35.50 -12.69
N GLU A 515 1.82 -35.83 -12.71
CA GLU A 515 2.54 -36.52 -11.64
C GLU A 515 2.59 -35.74 -10.32
N LEU A 516 2.45 -34.40 -10.35
CA LEU A 516 2.39 -33.55 -9.17
C LEU A 516 0.97 -33.38 -8.61
N LEU A 517 -0.08 -33.83 -9.31
CA LEU A 517 -1.47 -33.53 -8.96
C LEU A 517 -1.90 -34.14 -7.61
N ASP A 518 -1.66 -35.43 -7.40
CA ASP A 518 -2.03 -36.11 -6.16
C ASP A 518 -1.08 -35.78 -4.99
N PRO A 519 0.26 -35.66 -5.20
CA PRO A 519 1.14 -35.04 -4.20
C PRO A 519 0.72 -33.62 -3.78
N PHE A 520 0.27 -32.77 -4.71
CA PHE A 520 -0.27 -31.43 -4.41
C PHE A 520 -1.53 -31.51 -3.53
N ARG A 521 -2.47 -32.40 -3.87
CA ARG A 521 -3.69 -32.63 -3.06
C ARG A 521 -3.37 -33.12 -1.65
N ALA A 522 -2.40 -34.03 -1.50
CA ALA A 522 -1.93 -34.50 -0.20
C ALA A 522 -1.22 -33.40 0.61
N ALA A 523 -0.46 -32.53 -0.05
CA ALA A 523 0.27 -31.43 0.58
C ALA A 523 -0.62 -30.23 0.99
N LEU A 524 -1.72 -29.98 0.27
CA LEU A 524 -2.54 -28.77 0.42
C LEU A 524 -3.06 -28.52 1.86
N PRO A 525 -3.57 -29.52 2.62
CA PRO A 525 -3.97 -29.32 4.01
C PRO A 525 -2.79 -28.96 4.93
N HIS A 526 -1.60 -29.52 4.68
CA HIS A 526 -0.40 -29.23 5.46
C HIS A 526 0.13 -27.81 5.17
N ALA A 527 0.13 -27.39 3.91
CA ALA A 527 0.45 -26.04 3.49
C ALA A 527 -0.52 -24.99 4.08
N ALA A 528 -1.83 -25.26 4.05
CA ALA A 528 -2.84 -24.43 4.68
C ALA A 528 -2.60 -24.30 6.19
N ALA A 529 -2.31 -25.41 6.88
CA ALA A 529 -1.99 -25.40 8.31
C ALA A 529 -0.69 -24.63 8.63
N SER A 530 0.36 -24.75 7.80
CA SER A 530 1.63 -24.02 7.99
C SER A 530 1.45 -22.49 7.88
N VAL A 531 0.80 -22.03 6.80
CA VAL A 531 0.45 -20.60 6.63
C VAL A 531 -0.50 -20.12 7.73
N GLY A 532 -1.49 -20.94 8.12
CA GLY A 532 -2.43 -20.63 9.20
C GLY A 532 -1.76 -20.46 10.57
N ARG A 533 -0.80 -21.34 10.93
CA ARG A 533 -0.01 -21.21 12.17
C ARG A 533 0.82 -19.92 12.18
N ARG A 534 1.56 -19.63 11.09
CA ARG A 534 2.34 -18.39 10.96
C ARG A 534 1.45 -17.15 11.06
N LEU A 535 0.27 -17.17 10.42
CA LEU A 535 -0.66 -16.05 10.47
C LEU A 535 -1.22 -15.85 11.88
N LEU A 536 -1.66 -16.91 12.57
CA LEU A 536 -2.17 -16.80 13.93
C LEU A 536 -1.09 -16.31 14.91
N GLY A 537 0.15 -16.80 14.78
CA GLY A 537 1.31 -16.34 15.54
C GLY A 537 1.64 -14.86 15.32
N ALA A 538 1.55 -14.37 14.08
CA ALA A 538 1.70 -12.94 13.77
C ALA A 538 0.51 -12.09 14.27
N LEU A 539 -0.74 -12.52 14.03
CA LEU A 539 -1.94 -11.83 14.53
C LEU A 539 -1.94 -11.70 16.07
N TRP A 540 -1.42 -12.71 16.79
CA TRP A 540 -1.26 -12.69 18.25
C TRP A 540 -0.15 -11.72 18.68
N ARG A 541 1.07 -11.86 18.12
CA ARG A 541 2.22 -11.02 18.48
C ARG A 541 1.98 -9.55 18.16
N GLU A 542 1.32 -9.28 17.04
CA GLU A 542 0.97 -7.93 16.60
C GLU A 542 -0.38 -7.43 17.14
N ASP A 543 -1.05 -8.21 18.01
CA ASP A 543 -2.40 -7.99 18.56
C ASP A 543 -3.39 -7.35 17.58
N ILE A 544 -3.69 -8.08 16.52
CA ILE A 544 -4.63 -7.66 15.48
C ILE A 544 -5.97 -8.34 15.75
N GLY A 545 -7.02 -7.54 15.97
CA GLY A 545 -8.37 -8.04 16.22
C GLY A 545 -8.49 -8.89 17.48
N ASP A 546 -7.92 -8.42 18.58
CA ASP A 546 -8.00 -9.02 19.93
C ASP A 546 -7.49 -10.47 20.00
N THR A 547 -6.61 -10.87 19.06
CA THR A 547 -6.10 -12.24 18.97
C THR A 547 -5.38 -12.67 20.26
N ARG A 548 -4.73 -11.74 20.98
CA ARG A 548 -4.16 -12.03 22.30
C ARG A 548 -5.20 -12.48 23.33
N VAL A 549 -6.38 -11.86 23.33
CA VAL A 549 -7.48 -12.18 24.25
C VAL A 549 -8.19 -13.47 23.82
N ARG A 550 -8.53 -13.57 22.53
CA ARG A 550 -9.28 -14.71 21.95
C ARG A 550 -8.52 -16.04 22.03
N HIS A 551 -7.19 -15.97 22.05
CA HIS A 551 -6.28 -17.12 22.12
C HIS A 551 -5.38 -17.07 23.36
N ALA A 552 -5.79 -16.38 24.42
CA ALA A 552 -5.10 -16.40 25.70
C ALA A 552 -4.95 -17.84 26.23
N GLY A 553 -3.76 -18.19 26.71
CA GLY A 553 -3.46 -19.55 27.19
C GLY A 553 -3.47 -20.64 26.11
N ARG A 554 -3.48 -20.30 24.82
CA ARG A 554 -3.40 -21.26 23.72
C ARG A 554 -2.07 -21.11 22.98
N GLY A 555 -1.45 -22.24 22.62
CA GLY A 555 -0.12 -22.29 22.01
C GLY A 555 1.02 -22.24 23.03
N ARG A 556 2.23 -22.61 22.59
CA ARG A 556 3.47 -22.49 23.38
C ARG A 556 4.04 -21.08 23.20
N ALA A 557 4.32 -20.40 24.30
CA ALA A 557 5.00 -19.11 24.28
C ALA A 557 6.52 -19.32 24.22
N HIS A 558 7.19 -18.43 23.50
CA HIS A 558 8.62 -18.42 23.25
C HIS A 558 9.17 -16.99 23.36
N ALA A 559 10.49 -16.82 23.23
CA ALA A 559 11.14 -15.52 23.21
C ALA A 559 10.57 -14.54 22.15
N PHE A 560 10.79 -13.24 22.36
CA PHE A 560 10.35 -12.15 21.48
C PHE A 560 8.83 -12.14 21.20
N ASP A 561 8.03 -12.56 22.19
CA ASP A 561 6.57 -12.67 22.13
C ASP A 561 6.06 -13.50 20.92
N ARG A 562 6.85 -14.50 20.50
CA ARG A 562 6.41 -15.56 19.59
C ARG A 562 5.50 -16.53 20.34
N VAL A 563 4.40 -16.93 19.70
CA VAL A 563 3.53 -18.02 20.17
C VAL A 563 3.30 -18.99 19.03
N GLU A 564 3.53 -20.28 19.28
CA GLU A 564 3.32 -21.36 18.31
C GLU A 564 2.06 -22.16 18.66
N PHE A 565 1.15 -22.25 17.70
CA PHE A 565 -0.14 -22.91 17.87
C PHE A 565 -0.12 -24.29 17.24
N ALA A 566 -0.26 -25.35 18.05
CA ALA A 566 -0.29 -26.74 17.55
C ALA A 566 -1.44 -26.98 16.55
N ALA A 567 -2.59 -26.34 16.75
CA ALA A 567 -3.75 -26.40 15.88
C ALA A 567 -4.23 -24.99 15.48
N VAL A 568 -4.74 -24.88 14.25
CA VAL A 568 -5.33 -23.65 13.69
C VAL A 568 -6.86 -23.76 13.79
N PRO A 569 -7.58 -22.72 14.23
CA PRO A 569 -9.04 -22.78 14.44
C PRO A 569 -9.87 -22.69 13.15
N ALA A 570 -9.23 -22.58 11.98
CA ALA A 570 -9.85 -22.47 10.67
C ALA A 570 -9.09 -23.31 9.63
N ALA A 571 -9.81 -23.84 8.64
CA ALA A 571 -9.23 -24.65 7.56
C ALA A 571 -8.64 -23.79 6.44
N ASP A 572 -9.19 -22.60 6.19
CA ASP A 572 -8.61 -21.58 5.31
C ASP A 572 -7.94 -20.49 6.17
N PRO A 573 -6.63 -20.20 5.98
CA PRO A 573 -5.96 -19.11 6.70
C PRO A 573 -6.62 -17.73 6.51
N VAL A 574 -7.36 -17.50 5.42
CA VAL A 574 -8.09 -16.25 5.18
C VAL A 574 -9.15 -15.99 6.26
N ASP A 575 -9.79 -17.04 6.80
CA ASP A 575 -10.82 -16.93 7.84
C ASP A 575 -10.26 -16.45 9.19
N LEU A 576 -8.93 -16.54 9.40
CA LEU A 576 -8.26 -15.98 10.57
C LEU A 576 -8.21 -14.45 10.54
N LEU A 577 -8.40 -13.80 9.39
CA LEU A 577 -8.25 -12.34 9.26
C LEU A 577 -9.39 -11.58 9.96
N PRO A 578 -9.13 -10.88 11.08
CA PRO A 578 -10.18 -10.19 11.82
C PRO A 578 -10.73 -9.00 11.05
N VAL A 579 -9.96 -8.44 10.10
CA VAL A 579 -10.40 -7.48 9.08
C VAL A 579 -10.10 -8.04 7.68
N ALA A 580 -11.11 -8.08 6.82
CA ALA A 580 -11.01 -8.76 5.53
C ALA A 580 -10.26 -7.90 4.50
N SER A 581 -8.95 -8.06 4.37
CA SER A 581 -8.10 -7.28 3.46
C SER A 581 -7.87 -8.04 2.13
N TRP A 582 -8.34 -7.50 1.00
CA TRP A 582 -8.27 -8.18 -0.30
C TRP A 582 -6.83 -8.52 -0.76
N PRO A 583 -5.84 -7.61 -0.68
CA PRO A 583 -4.45 -7.95 -1.05
C PRO A 583 -3.88 -9.07 -0.17
N LEU A 584 -4.15 -9.06 1.14
CA LEU A 584 -3.66 -10.07 2.06
C LEU A 584 -4.39 -11.42 1.87
N THR A 585 -5.69 -11.42 1.58
CA THR A 585 -6.42 -12.62 1.14
C THR A 585 -5.73 -13.27 -0.06
N VAL A 586 -5.46 -12.49 -1.11
CA VAL A 586 -4.82 -12.98 -2.35
C VAL A 586 -3.39 -13.47 -2.08
N GLU A 587 -2.64 -12.84 -1.18
CA GLU A 587 -1.30 -13.31 -0.78
C GLU A 587 -1.33 -14.61 0.01
N LEU A 588 -2.33 -14.80 0.88
CA LEU A 588 -2.49 -16.01 1.68
C LEU A 588 -2.93 -17.19 0.81
N THR A 589 -3.95 -17.02 -0.05
CA THR A 589 -4.40 -18.09 -0.96
C THR A 589 -3.30 -18.49 -1.92
N ASN A 590 -2.60 -17.52 -2.50
CA ASN A 590 -1.44 -17.74 -3.36
C ASN A 590 -0.25 -18.39 -2.60
N ALA A 591 0.05 -18.00 -1.36
CA ALA A 591 1.11 -18.62 -0.57
C ALA A 591 0.79 -20.08 -0.18
N VAL A 592 -0.47 -20.40 0.14
CA VAL A 592 -0.89 -21.78 0.46
C VAL A 592 -0.70 -22.70 -0.75
N VAL A 593 -1.21 -22.32 -1.93
CA VAL A 593 -1.10 -23.19 -3.11
C VAL A 593 0.34 -23.32 -3.62
N ASN A 594 1.16 -22.27 -3.55
CA ASN A 594 2.57 -22.36 -3.93
C ASN A 594 3.42 -23.16 -2.92
N LEU A 595 3.08 -23.12 -1.63
CA LEU A 595 3.70 -24.00 -0.64
C LEU A 595 3.30 -25.47 -0.86
N ALA A 596 2.04 -25.74 -1.24
CA ALA A 596 1.59 -27.08 -1.61
C ALA A 596 2.29 -27.61 -2.89
N ILE A 597 2.52 -26.77 -3.90
CA ILE A 597 3.34 -27.11 -5.08
C ILE A 597 4.79 -27.41 -4.65
N ALA A 598 5.37 -26.63 -3.75
CA ALA A 598 6.75 -26.86 -3.29
C ALA A 598 6.92 -28.19 -2.53
N TYR A 599 5.99 -28.50 -1.62
CA TYR A 599 5.93 -29.80 -0.93
C TYR A 599 5.71 -30.97 -1.90
N ALA A 600 4.84 -30.81 -2.90
CA ALA A 600 4.62 -31.83 -3.94
C ALA A 600 5.90 -32.16 -4.73
N ARG A 601 6.81 -31.18 -4.88
CA ARG A 601 8.07 -31.31 -5.64
C ARG A 601 9.26 -31.75 -4.79
N THR A 602 9.18 -31.73 -3.46
CA THR A 602 10.35 -32.01 -2.59
C THR A 602 10.93 -33.41 -2.81
N ALA A 603 10.09 -34.40 -3.13
CA ALA A 603 10.50 -35.78 -3.45
C ALA A 603 11.22 -35.94 -4.81
N ALA A 604 11.20 -34.90 -5.67
CA ALA A 604 11.78 -34.91 -7.01
C ALA A 604 12.93 -33.89 -7.18
N ALA A 605 13.47 -33.36 -6.08
CA ALA A 605 14.57 -32.40 -6.13
C ALA A 605 15.82 -33.04 -6.76
N PRO A 606 16.44 -32.42 -7.79
CA PRO A 606 17.63 -32.97 -8.41
C PRO A 606 18.84 -32.90 -7.47
N PRO A 607 19.78 -33.87 -7.56
CA PRO A 607 20.93 -33.96 -6.67
C PRO A 607 21.82 -32.71 -6.74
N PRO A 608 22.66 -32.46 -5.71
CA PRO A 608 23.64 -31.38 -5.74
C PRO A 608 24.59 -31.55 -6.93
N GLY A 609 24.92 -30.43 -7.58
CA GLY A 609 26.04 -30.39 -8.52
C GLY A 609 27.39 -30.42 -7.81
N PRO A 610 28.50 -30.56 -8.55
CA PRO A 610 29.83 -30.33 -8.01
C PRO A 610 30.02 -28.85 -7.64
N GLY A 611 30.83 -28.58 -6.60
CA GLY A 611 31.06 -27.24 -6.06
C GLY A 611 30.33 -26.97 -4.74
N ASP A 612 30.90 -26.09 -3.93
CA ASP A 612 30.36 -25.64 -2.65
C ASP A 612 29.10 -24.79 -2.86
N ASP A 613 29.11 -23.95 -3.90
CA ASP A 613 27.96 -23.16 -4.34
C ASP A 613 26.79 -24.06 -4.78
N ALA A 614 27.07 -25.13 -5.53
CA ALA A 614 26.05 -26.07 -5.98
C ALA A 614 25.46 -26.89 -4.83
N GLN A 615 26.29 -27.29 -3.85
CA GLN A 615 25.83 -27.92 -2.61
C GLN A 615 24.98 -26.95 -1.76
N ALA A 616 25.43 -25.72 -1.58
CA ALA A 616 24.68 -24.69 -0.85
C ALA A 616 23.29 -24.47 -1.47
N VAL A 617 23.19 -24.29 -2.79
CA VAL A 617 21.90 -24.10 -3.46
C VAL A 617 21.02 -25.35 -3.43
N ALA A 618 21.60 -26.56 -3.40
CA ALA A 618 20.84 -27.79 -3.15
C ALA A 618 20.28 -27.85 -1.72
N LEU A 619 21.05 -27.47 -0.70
CA LEU A 619 20.58 -27.39 0.69
C LEU A 619 19.52 -26.30 0.90
N GLU A 620 19.54 -25.20 0.14
CA GLU A 620 18.45 -24.20 0.16
C GLU A 620 17.08 -24.82 -0.20
N ARG A 621 17.06 -25.89 -1.03
CA ARG A 621 15.82 -26.61 -1.40
C ARG A 621 15.21 -27.44 -0.27
N LEU A 622 15.90 -27.60 0.87
CA LEU A 622 15.29 -28.16 2.07
C LEU A 622 14.32 -27.15 2.73
N ALA A 623 14.59 -25.85 2.58
CA ALA A 623 13.88 -24.76 3.24
C ALA A 623 12.67 -24.23 2.44
N VAL A 624 11.90 -25.13 1.80
CA VAL A 624 10.79 -24.77 0.89
C VAL A 624 9.70 -23.91 1.54
N ASP A 625 9.58 -23.90 2.88
CA ASP A 625 8.63 -23.09 3.63
C ASP A 625 8.80 -21.56 3.47
N GLY A 626 9.98 -21.11 3.04
CA GLY A 626 10.30 -19.69 2.89
C GLY A 626 10.53 -18.98 4.23
N HIS A 627 10.08 -17.73 4.34
CA HIS A 627 10.38 -16.87 5.49
C HIS A 627 9.63 -17.31 6.76
N ASN A 628 10.34 -18.04 7.64
CA ASN A 628 10.02 -18.40 9.04
C ASN A 628 8.88 -17.60 9.70
N LEU A 629 9.03 -16.27 9.83
CA LEU A 629 8.11 -15.40 10.56
C LEU A 629 6.95 -14.81 9.73
N HIS A 630 7.00 -14.87 8.39
CA HIS A 630 6.03 -14.20 7.52
C HIS A 630 4.94 -15.19 7.07
N PRO A 631 3.64 -14.92 7.29
CA PRO A 631 2.57 -15.86 6.91
C PRO A 631 2.54 -16.15 5.41
N CYS A 632 2.64 -15.12 4.57
CA CYS A 632 2.71 -15.27 3.11
C CYS A 632 4.13 -15.66 2.62
N GLY A 633 4.82 -16.57 3.33
CA GLY A 633 6.23 -16.94 3.06
C GLY A 633 6.51 -17.42 1.64
N ARG A 634 5.52 -18.05 0.99
CA ARG A 634 5.60 -18.59 -0.39
C ARG A 634 4.73 -17.90 -1.44
N THR A 635 4.39 -16.63 -1.27
CA THR A 635 3.75 -15.85 -2.34
C THR A 635 4.62 -15.81 -3.62
N ARG A 636 3.96 -15.89 -4.78
CA ARG A 636 4.48 -15.87 -6.16
C ARG A 636 3.59 -15.02 -7.08
N LEU A 637 3.08 -13.90 -6.60
CA LEU A 637 2.10 -13.09 -7.35
C LEU A 637 2.78 -12.41 -8.55
N GLY A 638 2.28 -12.70 -9.76
CA GLY A 638 2.88 -12.32 -11.04
C GLY A 638 3.21 -13.52 -11.91
N TRP A 639 3.46 -14.69 -11.31
CA TRP A 639 3.58 -15.98 -11.98
C TRP A 639 2.27 -16.75 -12.00
N ASP A 640 2.07 -17.56 -13.03
CA ASP A 640 1.08 -18.65 -13.06
C ASP A 640 1.73 -20.01 -12.72
N VAL A 641 1.03 -21.12 -12.95
CA VAL A 641 1.53 -22.48 -12.64
C VAL A 641 2.66 -22.90 -13.57
N ASP A 642 2.65 -22.50 -14.84
CA ASP A 642 3.72 -22.85 -15.79
C ASP A 642 5.02 -22.11 -15.41
N ASP A 643 4.90 -20.83 -15.05
CA ASP A 643 6.01 -20.01 -14.56
C ASP A 643 6.62 -20.57 -13.27
N VAL A 644 5.80 -20.98 -12.29
CA VAL A 644 6.26 -21.57 -11.02
C VAL A 644 6.96 -22.91 -11.25
N LEU A 645 6.46 -23.74 -12.18
CA LEU A 645 7.11 -24.99 -12.55
C LEU A 645 8.48 -24.72 -13.22
N ALA A 646 8.60 -23.70 -14.06
CA ALA A 646 9.80 -23.39 -14.84
C ALA A 646 10.86 -22.52 -14.12
N HIS A 647 10.51 -21.77 -13.08
CA HIS A 647 11.38 -20.70 -12.52
C HIS A 647 11.48 -20.63 -10.99
N ASP A 648 10.68 -21.37 -10.22
CA ASP A 648 10.82 -21.39 -8.74
C ASP A 648 12.04 -22.22 -8.28
N LEU A 649 12.39 -22.13 -6.99
CA LEU A 649 13.54 -22.84 -6.38
C LEU A 649 13.57 -24.35 -6.69
N GLU A 650 12.38 -24.98 -6.71
CA GLU A 650 12.19 -26.41 -6.96
C GLU A 650 12.25 -26.79 -8.45
N ALA A 651 12.44 -25.82 -9.36
CA ALA A 651 12.63 -26.09 -10.79
C ALA A 651 13.99 -26.75 -11.10
N GLY A 652 14.96 -26.68 -10.17
CA GLY A 652 16.30 -27.25 -10.35
C GLY A 652 17.20 -26.44 -11.28
N ALA A 653 16.64 -25.84 -12.34
CA ALA A 653 17.28 -24.94 -13.28
C ALA A 653 16.31 -23.85 -13.77
N THR A 654 16.86 -22.79 -14.35
CA THR A 654 16.17 -21.69 -15.04
C THR A 654 17.16 -21.10 -16.07
N ARG A 655 16.90 -19.91 -16.61
CA ARG A 655 17.78 -19.24 -17.59
C ARG A 655 17.98 -17.75 -17.32
N VAL A 656 19.20 -17.28 -17.61
CA VAL A 656 19.48 -15.85 -17.85
C VAL A 656 19.28 -15.59 -19.33
N GLY A 657 18.39 -14.68 -19.69
CA GLY A 657 18.25 -14.17 -21.06
C GLY A 657 18.98 -12.84 -21.24
N PHE A 658 19.20 -12.42 -22.48
CA PHE A 658 19.94 -11.19 -22.78
C PHE A 658 19.14 -10.21 -23.65
N VAL A 659 19.42 -8.92 -23.46
CA VAL A 659 18.96 -7.84 -24.34
C VAL A 659 20.15 -6.95 -24.72
N ALA A 660 20.20 -6.49 -25.97
CA ALA A 660 21.09 -5.39 -26.36
C ALA A 660 20.37 -4.06 -26.09
N VAL A 661 21.02 -3.15 -25.37
CA VAL A 661 20.48 -1.83 -25.01
C VAL A 661 21.43 -0.74 -25.46
N ARG A 662 20.90 0.35 -26.02
CA ARG A 662 21.72 1.50 -26.47
C ARG A 662 22.47 2.11 -25.27
N GLU A 663 23.74 2.47 -25.45
CA GLU A 663 24.65 2.89 -24.36
C GLU A 663 24.10 4.01 -23.47
N ASP A 664 23.39 5.00 -24.04
CA ASP A 664 22.77 6.13 -23.34
C ASP A 664 21.52 5.75 -22.51
N LEU A 665 21.05 4.50 -22.61
CA LEU A 665 19.96 3.91 -21.83
C LEU A 665 20.47 2.91 -20.77
N HIS A 666 21.78 2.89 -20.49
CA HIS A 666 22.42 2.07 -19.47
C HIS A 666 22.99 2.94 -18.34
N THR A 667 23.05 2.41 -17.12
CA THR A 667 23.64 3.09 -15.96
C THR A 667 24.28 2.06 -15.02
N GLY A 668 25.61 2.12 -14.91
CA GLY A 668 26.38 1.20 -14.08
C GLY A 668 27.61 0.67 -14.80
N ASP A 669 28.15 -0.43 -14.29
CA ASP A 669 29.32 -1.11 -14.82
C ASP A 669 28.91 -2.06 -15.96
N ASP A 670 29.80 -2.36 -16.90
CA ASP A 670 29.48 -3.29 -18.00
C ASP A 670 29.50 -4.75 -17.55
N VAL A 671 28.41 -5.15 -16.89
CA VAL A 671 28.13 -6.55 -16.51
C VAL A 671 28.05 -7.46 -17.74
N GLY A 672 27.73 -6.92 -18.92
CA GLY A 672 27.72 -7.66 -20.18
C GLY A 672 29.10 -8.12 -20.60
N ALA A 673 30.06 -7.21 -20.67
CA ALA A 673 31.46 -7.51 -20.96
C ALA A 673 32.08 -8.43 -19.89
N ALA A 674 31.77 -8.21 -18.61
CA ALA A 674 32.24 -9.07 -17.53
C ALA A 674 31.74 -10.52 -17.65
N LEU A 675 30.51 -10.72 -18.14
CA LEU A 675 29.99 -12.06 -18.46
C LEU A 675 30.59 -12.63 -19.74
N ALA A 676 30.74 -11.84 -20.80
CA ALA A 676 31.31 -12.31 -22.07
C ALA A 676 32.76 -12.80 -21.93
N ALA A 677 33.54 -12.22 -21.00
CA ALA A 677 34.87 -12.72 -20.66
C ALA A 677 34.87 -14.12 -20.00
N ALA A 678 33.85 -14.42 -19.19
CA ALA A 678 33.69 -15.72 -18.52
C ALA A 678 32.92 -16.76 -19.35
N TYR A 679 32.11 -16.32 -20.32
CA TYR A 679 31.25 -17.13 -21.17
C TYR A 679 31.35 -16.66 -22.63
N PRO A 680 32.38 -17.09 -23.40
CA PRO A 680 32.67 -16.58 -24.74
C PRO A 680 31.58 -16.81 -25.80
N ASP A 681 30.68 -17.77 -25.58
CA ASP A 681 29.55 -18.05 -26.47
C ASP A 681 28.43 -16.99 -26.39
N LEU A 682 28.56 -15.98 -25.52
CA LEU A 682 27.62 -14.87 -25.45
C LEU A 682 27.72 -13.94 -26.68
N PRO A 683 26.57 -13.49 -27.24
CA PRO A 683 26.59 -12.66 -28.43
C PRO A 683 27.16 -11.27 -28.15
N ALA A 684 28.12 -10.84 -28.96
CA ALA A 684 28.57 -9.45 -28.97
C ALA A 684 27.39 -8.50 -29.30
N PRO A 685 27.20 -7.41 -28.53
CA PRO A 685 26.15 -6.44 -28.84
C PRO A 685 26.50 -5.62 -30.09
N PRO A 686 25.51 -5.07 -30.82
CA PRO A 686 25.77 -4.19 -31.95
C PRO A 686 26.53 -2.91 -31.55
N PRO A 687 27.32 -2.28 -32.43
CA PRO A 687 28.00 -1.02 -32.12
C PRO A 687 27.03 0.07 -31.63
N GLY A 688 27.35 0.72 -30.50
CA GLY A 688 26.46 1.67 -29.82
C GLY A 688 25.51 1.03 -28.78
N PHE A 689 25.68 -0.26 -28.48
CA PHE A 689 24.85 -1.03 -27.55
C PHE A 689 25.72 -1.85 -26.58
N LEU A 690 25.20 -2.04 -25.36
CA LEU A 690 25.75 -2.93 -24.33
C LEU A 690 24.86 -4.18 -24.17
N LEU A 691 25.46 -5.24 -23.63
CA LEU A 691 24.79 -6.53 -23.38
C LEU A 691 24.23 -6.55 -21.94
N GLN A 692 22.92 -6.42 -21.78
CA GLN A 692 22.28 -6.47 -20.46
C GLN A 692 21.72 -7.88 -20.17
N PRO A 693 22.19 -8.58 -19.12
CA PRO A 693 21.55 -9.79 -18.61
C PRO A 693 20.22 -9.48 -17.91
N VAL A 694 19.23 -10.34 -18.09
CA VAL A 694 17.85 -10.23 -17.58
C VAL A 694 17.34 -11.63 -17.24
N HIS A 695 16.52 -11.81 -16.20
CA HIS A 695 15.92 -13.13 -15.94
C HIS A 695 15.05 -13.56 -17.14
N ALA A 696 15.11 -14.81 -17.60
CA ALA A 696 14.44 -15.21 -18.86
C ALA A 696 12.94 -14.84 -18.87
N TRP A 697 12.19 -15.17 -17.80
CA TRP A 697 10.81 -14.71 -17.63
C TRP A 697 10.63 -13.20 -17.77
N GLN A 698 11.51 -12.39 -17.18
CA GLN A 698 11.45 -10.93 -17.26
C GLN A 698 11.69 -10.45 -18.71
N ARG A 699 12.65 -11.06 -19.41
CA ARG A 699 12.96 -10.80 -20.83
C ARG A 699 11.78 -11.16 -21.75
N ASP A 700 11.07 -12.24 -21.44
CA ASP A 700 10.10 -12.86 -22.36
C ASP A 700 8.64 -12.42 -22.08
N ALA A 701 8.24 -12.32 -20.81
CA ALA A 701 6.88 -11.95 -20.40
C ALA A 701 6.69 -10.44 -20.16
N VAL A 702 7.72 -9.72 -19.70
CA VAL A 702 7.58 -8.33 -19.19
C VAL A 702 8.13 -7.29 -20.15
N LEU A 703 9.41 -7.38 -20.53
CA LEU A 703 10.05 -6.34 -21.36
C LEU A 703 9.34 -6.11 -22.72
N PRO A 704 8.86 -7.12 -23.47
CA PRO A 704 8.24 -6.91 -24.78
C PRO A 704 6.85 -6.26 -24.67
N ARG A 705 6.17 -6.42 -23.52
CA ARG A 705 4.87 -5.80 -23.25
C ARG A 705 5.03 -4.36 -22.74
N ARG A 706 5.92 -4.14 -21.77
CA ARG A 706 6.10 -2.84 -21.10
C ARG A 706 7.00 -1.86 -21.85
N TYR A 707 7.92 -2.35 -22.70
CA TYR A 707 8.90 -1.53 -23.43
C TYR A 707 8.87 -1.76 -24.95
N ALA A 708 7.71 -2.15 -25.49
CA ALA A 708 7.46 -2.30 -26.92
C ALA A 708 7.96 -1.09 -27.74
N ASP A 709 7.86 0.12 -27.19
CA ASP A 709 8.24 1.37 -27.88
C ASP A 709 9.76 1.53 -28.03
N LEU A 710 10.54 1.13 -27.01
CA LEU A 710 12.00 1.09 -27.09
C LEU A 710 12.48 0.01 -28.08
N MET A 711 11.72 -1.09 -28.20
CA MET A 711 11.96 -2.14 -29.18
C MET A 711 11.61 -1.69 -30.61
N ARG A 712 10.46 -1.03 -30.82
CA ARG A 712 10.08 -0.43 -32.11
C ARG A 712 11.03 0.68 -32.54
N ALA A 713 11.60 1.43 -31.60
CA ALA A 713 12.66 2.40 -31.85
C ALA A 713 14.07 1.77 -32.05
N GLY A 714 14.20 0.45 -31.90
CA GLY A 714 15.45 -0.31 -32.06
C GLY A 714 16.52 -0.01 -31.02
N ALA A 715 16.17 0.66 -29.92
CA ALA A 715 17.05 1.09 -28.83
C ALA A 715 17.16 0.07 -27.68
N LEU A 716 16.20 -0.86 -27.61
CA LEU A 716 16.25 -2.08 -26.82
C LEU A 716 15.97 -3.26 -27.76
N ARG A 717 16.68 -4.37 -27.65
CA ARG A 717 16.51 -5.54 -28.53
C ARG A 717 16.61 -6.82 -27.72
N VAL A 718 15.60 -7.67 -27.78
CA VAL A 718 15.71 -9.05 -27.25
C VAL A 718 16.72 -9.81 -28.09
N LEU A 719 17.65 -10.50 -27.44
CA LEU A 719 18.62 -11.38 -28.09
C LEU A 719 18.20 -12.84 -27.89
N ASP A 720 18.31 -13.64 -28.95
CA ASP A 720 18.10 -15.09 -28.90
C ASP A 720 19.35 -15.80 -28.37
N ALA A 721 19.68 -15.46 -27.12
CA ALA A 721 20.76 -16.07 -26.36
C ALA A 721 20.31 -16.21 -24.90
N SER A 722 20.75 -17.28 -24.24
CA SER A 722 20.51 -17.48 -22.81
C SER A 722 21.55 -18.42 -22.20
N LEU A 723 22.02 -18.11 -20.99
CA LEU A 723 22.78 -19.04 -20.17
C LEU A 723 21.83 -19.91 -19.33
N PRO A 724 22.12 -21.21 -19.14
CA PRO A 724 21.51 -21.98 -18.06
C PRO A 724 21.96 -21.40 -16.71
N ALA A 725 21.08 -21.48 -15.70
CA ALA A 725 21.39 -21.05 -14.34
C ALA A 725 20.52 -21.80 -13.33
N VAL A 726 20.87 -21.77 -12.05
CA VAL A 726 20.10 -22.42 -10.97
C VAL A 726 19.50 -21.36 -10.05
N PRO A 727 18.18 -21.36 -9.78
CA PRO A 727 17.57 -20.40 -8.86
C PRO A 727 17.91 -20.74 -7.40
N THR A 728 18.33 -19.72 -6.65
CA THR A 728 18.42 -19.76 -5.17
C THR A 728 17.05 -19.50 -4.54
N ALA A 729 16.91 -19.58 -3.21
CA ALA A 729 15.69 -19.21 -2.48
C ALA A 729 15.30 -17.72 -2.62
N ALA A 730 16.16 -16.88 -3.21
CA ALA A 730 15.81 -15.50 -3.60
C ALA A 730 15.11 -15.41 -4.98
N LEU A 731 15.04 -16.53 -5.72
CA LEU A 731 14.51 -16.76 -7.08
C LEU A 731 15.21 -15.96 -8.19
N ARG A 732 15.36 -14.65 -7.99
CA ARG A 732 16.01 -13.73 -8.90
C ARG A 732 17.54 -13.71 -8.81
N THR A 733 18.10 -14.35 -7.77
CA THR A 733 19.54 -14.58 -7.63
C THR A 733 19.82 -15.98 -8.14
N LEU A 734 20.58 -16.06 -9.22
CA LEU A 734 20.81 -17.26 -10.01
C LEU A 734 22.29 -17.64 -9.96
N LEU A 735 22.60 -18.88 -9.57
CA LEU A 735 23.94 -19.46 -9.72
C LEU A 735 24.17 -19.79 -11.19
N LEU A 736 25.26 -19.30 -11.76
CA LEU A 736 25.71 -19.62 -13.11
C LEU A 736 26.56 -20.90 -13.11
N PRO A 737 26.69 -21.61 -14.25
CA PRO A 737 27.78 -22.57 -14.42
C PRO A 737 29.14 -21.89 -14.21
N PRO A 738 30.19 -22.62 -13.81
CA PRO A 738 31.55 -22.09 -13.75
C PRO A 738 31.96 -21.44 -15.08
N GLY A 739 32.66 -20.31 -14.99
CA GLY A 739 33.21 -19.64 -16.17
C GLY A 739 34.40 -20.39 -16.78
N THR A 740 34.93 -19.87 -17.88
CA THR A 740 36.19 -20.32 -18.50
C THR A 740 37.41 -20.24 -17.57
N ASP A 741 37.33 -19.46 -16.49
CA ASP A 741 38.32 -19.38 -15.40
C ASP A 741 38.05 -20.37 -14.24
N GLY A 742 37.08 -21.26 -14.40
CA GLY A 742 36.69 -22.27 -13.41
C GLY A 742 35.88 -21.73 -12.23
N ARG A 743 35.54 -20.43 -12.17
CA ARG A 743 34.88 -19.82 -11.01
C ARG A 743 33.35 -19.78 -11.14
N ALA A 744 32.66 -20.25 -10.12
CA ALA A 744 31.22 -20.04 -9.94
C ALA A 744 30.90 -18.57 -9.61
N ARG A 745 29.71 -18.13 -10.05
CA ARG A 745 29.24 -16.74 -9.97
C ARG A 745 27.73 -16.70 -9.82
N TYR A 746 27.20 -15.64 -9.20
CA TYR A 746 25.78 -15.36 -9.15
C TYR A 746 25.42 -14.11 -9.96
N LEU A 747 24.26 -14.16 -10.63
CA LEU A 747 23.56 -12.97 -11.12
C LEU A 747 22.28 -12.74 -10.32
N LYS A 748 22.20 -11.58 -9.66
CA LYS A 748 21.01 -11.09 -8.97
C LYS A 748 20.31 -10.09 -9.89
N LEU A 749 19.20 -10.53 -10.48
CA LEU A 749 18.50 -9.87 -11.60
C LEU A 749 17.18 -9.25 -11.16
N SER A 750 16.65 -8.29 -11.92
CA SER A 750 15.28 -7.82 -11.72
C SER A 750 14.26 -8.86 -12.17
N LEU A 751 13.26 -9.10 -11.30
CA LEU A 751 12.17 -10.04 -11.54
C LEU A 751 10.85 -9.42 -11.06
N ASP A 752 9.92 -9.21 -11.99
CA ASP A 752 8.64 -8.52 -11.73
C ASP A 752 7.55 -9.45 -11.16
N ILE A 753 7.84 -10.02 -9.99
CA ILE A 753 6.87 -10.73 -9.17
C ILE A 753 6.88 -10.19 -7.75
N GLN A 754 5.79 -10.35 -7.03
CA GLN A 754 5.74 -10.18 -5.58
C GLN A 754 6.00 -11.52 -4.88
N VAL A 755 7.10 -11.58 -4.12
CA VAL A 755 7.43 -12.69 -3.20
C VAL A 755 7.40 -12.15 -1.78
N THR A 756 6.73 -12.88 -0.89
CA THR A 756 6.16 -12.35 0.36
C THR A 756 5.35 -11.07 0.09
N SER A 757 5.43 -10.05 0.96
CA SER A 757 4.76 -8.76 0.72
C SER A 757 5.38 -7.92 -0.41
N THR A 758 6.57 -8.25 -0.94
CA THR A 758 7.43 -7.30 -1.68
C THR A 758 7.70 -7.68 -3.15
N ARG A 759 7.53 -6.72 -4.07
CA ARG A 759 7.89 -6.80 -5.50
C ARG A 759 9.42 -6.92 -5.67
N ARG A 760 9.88 -7.87 -6.49
CA ARG A 760 11.28 -8.33 -6.55
C ARG A 760 12.11 -7.71 -7.68
N THR A 761 11.81 -6.46 -8.01
CA THR A 761 12.68 -5.61 -8.84
C THR A 761 13.89 -5.08 -8.05
N ILE A 762 14.95 -4.65 -8.73
CA ILE A 762 16.19 -4.10 -8.14
C ILE A 762 16.26 -2.61 -8.48
N SER A 763 16.77 -1.76 -7.59
CA SER A 763 16.91 -0.32 -7.87
C SER A 763 18.31 0.05 -8.38
N VAL A 764 18.43 1.12 -9.18
CA VAL A 764 19.73 1.72 -9.55
C VAL A 764 20.61 1.99 -8.33
N ALA A 765 20.02 2.44 -7.22
CA ALA A 765 20.73 2.65 -5.96
C ALA A 765 21.34 1.34 -5.40
N SER A 766 20.67 0.19 -5.60
CA SER A 766 21.18 -1.11 -5.20
C SER A 766 22.34 -1.57 -6.09
N THR A 767 22.26 -1.35 -7.41
CA THR A 767 23.31 -1.80 -8.34
C THR A 767 24.58 -0.98 -8.20
N ARG A 768 24.48 0.34 -7.97
CA ARG A 768 25.65 1.20 -7.73
C ARG A 768 26.23 1.04 -6.31
N ASN A 769 25.40 0.75 -5.31
CA ASN A 769 25.89 0.56 -3.94
C ASN A 769 26.57 -0.80 -3.71
N GLY A 770 26.18 -1.88 -4.40
CA GLY A 770 26.72 -3.23 -4.18
C GLY A 770 28.26 -3.32 -4.23
N PRO A 771 28.90 -2.86 -5.31
CA PRO A 771 30.37 -2.84 -5.42
C PRO A 771 31.05 -1.93 -4.40
N ALA A 772 30.52 -0.72 -4.19
CA ALA A 772 31.04 0.23 -3.20
C ALA A 772 30.96 -0.30 -1.75
N LEU A 773 29.84 -0.95 -1.39
CA LEU A 773 29.67 -1.61 -0.10
C LEU A 773 30.59 -2.81 0.04
N SER A 774 30.77 -3.61 -1.02
CA SER A 774 31.67 -4.77 -1.01
C SER A 774 33.12 -4.34 -0.76
N ALA A 775 33.61 -3.34 -1.49
CA ALA A 775 34.96 -2.80 -1.33
C ALA A 775 35.17 -2.01 -0.01
N VAL A 776 34.12 -1.63 0.70
CA VAL A 776 34.22 -1.14 2.09
C VAL A 776 34.24 -2.32 3.07
N LEU A 777 33.27 -3.23 2.99
CA LEU A 777 33.15 -4.38 3.90
C LEU A 777 34.39 -5.28 3.90
N ASP A 778 34.97 -5.54 2.73
CA ASP A 778 36.24 -6.28 2.58
C ASP A 778 37.37 -5.66 3.42
N ARG A 779 37.53 -4.33 3.39
CA ARG A 779 38.49 -3.58 4.21
C ARG A 779 38.09 -3.42 5.70
N LEU A 780 36.82 -3.62 6.05
CA LEU A 780 36.36 -3.62 7.45
C LEU A 780 36.39 -5.01 8.09
N LEU A 781 36.58 -6.06 7.28
CA LEU A 781 36.69 -7.46 7.68
C LEU A 781 38.09 -8.03 7.41
N SER A 782 39.01 -7.27 6.81
CA SER A 782 40.38 -7.69 6.55
C SER A 782 41.10 -8.10 7.84
N GLY A 783 41.57 -9.35 7.89
CA GLY A 783 42.15 -9.96 9.10
C GLY A 783 41.17 -10.78 9.95
N ASP A 784 39.88 -10.82 9.61
CA ASP A 784 38.91 -11.73 10.20
C ASP A 784 38.67 -12.94 9.29
N GLU A 785 39.57 -13.93 9.38
CA GLU A 785 39.52 -15.15 8.56
C GLU A 785 38.24 -15.98 8.78
N ARG A 786 37.46 -15.69 9.84
CA ARG A 786 36.19 -16.35 10.14
C ARG A 786 35.00 -15.74 9.38
N VAL A 787 35.18 -14.64 8.64
CA VAL A 787 34.09 -14.02 7.86
C VAL A 787 34.44 -13.97 6.38
N LEU A 788 33.61 -14.58 5.54
CA LEU A 788 33.74 -14.55 4.09
C LEU A 788 32.63 -13.68 3.48
N LEU A 789 32.99 -12.68 2.68
CA LEU A 789 32.03 -11.92 1.89
C LEU A 789 31.85 -12.53 0.49
N LEU A 790 30.60 -12.75 0.07
CA LEU A 790 30.26 -12.88 -1.34
C LEU A 790 30.08 -11.48 -1.95
N ALA A 791 31.19 -10.92 -2.43
CA ALA A 791 31.26 -9.56 -2.95
C ALA A 791 30.35 -9.39 -4.18
N GLU A 792 29.54 -8.33 -4.17
CA GLU A 792 28.75 -7.88 -5.32
C GLU A 792 29.68 -7.05 -6.22
N THR A 793 30.34 -7.70 -7.19
CA THR A 793 31.52 -7.17 -7.91
C THR A 793 31.23 -6.17 -9.03
N ALA A 794 30.03 -6.19 -9.62
CA ALA A 794 29.61 -5.23 -10.65
C ALA A 794 28.08 -5.02 -10.65
N GLY A 795 27.60 -3.84 -11.03
CA GLY A 795 26.16 -3.54 -11.04
C GLY A 795 25.69 -2.63 -12.17
N ALA A 796 24.70 -3.11 -12.93
CA ALA A 796 24.11 -2.50 -14.11
C ALA A 796 22.59 -2.29 -13.95
N ALA A 797 22.05 -1.15 -14.39
CA ALA A 797 20.62 -0.89 -14.42
C ALA A 797 20.21 -0.05 -15.63
N LEU A 798 19.03 -0.32 -16.19
CA LEU A 798 18.43 0.48 -17.26
C LEU A 798 17.41 1.46 -16.62
N PRO A 799 17.65 2.78 -16.61
CA PRO A 799 16.86 3.74 -15.83
C PRO A 799 15.45 4.03 -16.39
N PHE A 800 15.05 3.43 -17.51
CA PHE A 800 13.71 3.62 -18.08
C PHE A 800 12.61 2.95 -17.24
N GLY A 801 11.37 3.42 -17.39
CA GLY A 801 10.19 2.85 -16.72
C GLY A 801 10.26 2.80 -15.19
N GLY A 802 10.91 3.78 -14.55
CA GLY A 802 11.15 3.82 -13.11
C GLY A 802 12.47 3.19 -12.67
N GLY A 803 13.28 2.66 -13.60
CA GLY A 803 14.66 2.27 -13.36
C GLY A 803 14.83 1.03 -12.48
N ARG A 804 13.91 0.06 -12.63
CA ARG A 804 13.94 -1.18 -11.84
C ARG A 804 13.67 -2.48 -12.58
N ASP A 805 13.15 -2.44 -13.80
CA ASP A 805 12.62 -3.65 -14.45
C ASP A 805 13.68 -4.43 -15.26
N ALA A 806 14.81 -3.80 -15.55
CA ALA A 806 15.99 -4.44 -16.12
C ALA A 806 17.23 -3.94 -15.36
N SER A 807 17.70 -4.75 -14.42
CA SER A 807 18.87 -4.46 -13.59
C SER A 807 19.54 -5.77 -13.18
N ALA A 808 20.85 -5.73 -13.00
CA ALA A 808 21.67 -6.88 -12.67
C ALA A 808 22.78 -6.49 -11.69
N ILE A 809 23.08 -7.40 -10.77
CA ILE A 809 24.24 -7.35 -9.89
C ILE A 809 24.99 -8.67 -10.07
N LEU A 810 26.26 -8.60 -10.47
CA LEU A 810 27.18 -9.72 -10.48
C LEU A 810 27.73 -9.91 -9.06
N ARG A 811 27.92 -11.16 -8.64
CA ARG A 811 28.46 -11.52 -7.33
C ARG A 811 29.32 -12.78 -7.45
N ASP A 812 30.41 -12.82 -6.72
CA ASP A 812 31.31 -13.98 -6.71
C ASP A 812 30.73 -15.16 -5.91
N GLY A 813 31.25 -16.36 -6.13
CA GLY A 813 30.91 -17.59 -5.40
C GLY A 813 31.76 -17.85 -4.14
N ILE A 814 31.46 -18.98 -3.49
CA ILE A 814 32.33 -19.62 -2.47
C ILE A 814 33.24 -20.69 -3.06
N ASP A 815 32.96 -21.24 -4.25
CA ASP A 815 33.77 -22.30 -4.86
C ASP A 815 35.27 -22.01 -4.83
N GLY A 816 36.05 -22.94 -4.28
CA GLY A 816 37.51 -22.82 -4.15
C GLY A 816 38.00 -21.88 -3.04
N ARG A 817 37.10 -21.34 -2.20
CA ARG A 817 37.43 -20.56 -0.99
C ARG A 817 37.30 -21.38 0.29
N LEU A 818 36.68 -22.56 0.21
CA LEU A 818 36.53 -23.51 1.31
C LEU A 818 37.61 -24.61 1.24
N THR A 819 37.94 -25.18 2.39
CA THR A 819 38.77 -26.37 2.49
C THR A 819 37.93 -27.64 2.32
N ALA A 820 38.54 -28.75 1.89
CA ALA A 820 37.82 -30.02 1.66
C ALA A 820 37.23 -30.67 2.94
N ALA A 821 37.46 -30.07 4.12
CA ALA A 821 36.88 -30.49 5.40
C ALA A 821 35.71 -29.57 5.85
N GLU A 822 35.40 -28.50 5.12
CA GLU A 822 34.30 -27.58 5.43
C GLU A 822 33.00 -27.96 4.71
N ARG A 823 31.95 -28.21 5.49
CA ARG A 823 30.56 -28.34 5.01
C ARG A 823 29.89 -26.98 5.10
N VAL A 824 29.60 -26.34 3.96
CA VAL A 824 28.75 -25.14 3.93
C VAL A 824 27.28 -25.51 4.15
N VAL A 825 26.58 -24.74 4.98
CA VAL A 825 25.14 -24.89 5.22
C VAL A 825 24.47 -23.52 5.10
N PRO A 826 23.55 -23.30 4.14
CA PRO A 826 22.74 -22.08 4.12
C PRO A 826 21.95 -21.94 5.41
N GLY A 827 21.93 -20.76 6.02
CA GLY A 827 21.25 -20.53 7.29
C GLY A 827 19.75 -20.88 7.23
N SER A 828 19.10 -20.78 6.06
CA SER A 828 17.71 -21.22 5.89
C SER A 828 17.51 -22.73 6.07
N ALA A 829 18.54 -23.55 5.80
CA ALA A 829 18.54 -24.99 6.02
C ALA A 829 19.04 -25.40 7.42
N LEU A 830 19.80 -24.54 8.10
CA LEU A 830 20.40 -24.83 9.41
C LEU A 830 19.38 -25.34 10.46
N PRO A 831 18.16 -24.77 10.64
CA PRO A 831 17.16 -25.30 11.57
C PRO A 831 16.70 -26.74 11.28
N LEU A 832 16.85 -27.21 10.03
CA LEU A 832 16.49 -28.57 9.61
C LEU A 832 17.64 -29.56 9.83
N LEU A 833 18.88 -29.08 9.83
CA LEU A 833 20.11 -29.88 9.90
C LEU A 833 20.83 -29.82 11.26
N VAL A 834 20.40 -28.96 12.19
CA VAL A 834 21.02 -28.83 13.51
C VAL A 834 21.06 -30.15 14.30
N GLY A 835 20.05 -31.01 14.11
CA GLY A 835 19.99 -32.35 14.71
C GLY A 835 21.02 -33.34 14.18
N GLU A 836 21.66 -33.06 13.03
CA GLU A 836 22.84 -33.77 12.53
C GLU A 836 24.12 -33.08 13.02
N LEU A 837 24.22 -31.75 12.83
CA LEU A 837 25.43 -30.97 13.10
C LEU A 837 25.86 -31.03 14.57
N VAL A 838 24.92 -31.05 15.52
CA VAL A 838 25.22 -31.25 16.96
C VAL A 838 25.76 -32.65 17.24
N LYS A 839 25.32 -33.68 16.51
CA LYS A 839 25.86 -35.05 16.65
C LYS A 839 27.24 -35.18 16.02
N GLU A 840 27.45 -34.52 14.88
CA GLU A 840 28.74 -34.41 14.19
C GLU A 840 29.78 -33.67 15.06
N TYR A 841 29.34 -32.66 15.82
CA TYR A 841 30.13 -31.87 16.78
C TYR A 841 30.55 -32.64 18.04
N GLY A 842 29.78 -33.67 18.44
CA GLY A 842 30.08 -34.53 19.60
C GLY A 842 29.92 -33.89 20.99
N GLY A 843 29.86 -32.56 21.09
CA GLY A 843 29.58 -31.82 22.33
C GLY A 843 28.09 -31.63 22.63
N GLY A 844 27.77 -30.88 23.69
CA GLY A 844 26.39 -30.57 24.07
C GLY A 844 25.72 -29.57 23.12
N PRO A 845 24.37 -29.57 23.04
CA PRO A 845 23.63 -28.64 22.18
C PRO A 845 23.76 -27.17 22.61
N LEU A 846 24.02 -26.91 23.90
CA LEU A 846 24.33 -25.57 24.40
C LEU A 846 25.77 -25.14 24.06
N ASP A 847 26.74 -26.06 24.08
CA ASP A 847 28.12 -25.78 23.68
C ASP A 847 28.21 -25.45 22.19
N PHE A 848 27.47 -26.21 21.36
CA PHE A 848 27.29 -25.93 19.94
C PHE A 848 26.66 -24.54 19.72
N LEU A 849 25.60 -24.20 20.48
CA LEU A 849 24.98 -22.88 20.41
C LEU A 849 25.95 -21.76 20.81
N ALA A 850 26.77 -21.97 21.83
CA ALA A 850 27.80 -21.02 22.25
C ALA A 850 28.86 -20.81 21.16
N GLY A 851 29.39 -21.89 20.57
CA GLY A 851 30.31 -21.83 19.44
C GLY A 851 29.73 -21.14 18.20
N TYR A 852 28.45 -21.40 17.91
CA TYR A 852 27.74 -20.76 16.80
C TYR A 852 27.46 -19.27 17.07
N ALA A 853 27.06 -18.90 18.29
CA ALA A 853 26.91 -17.50 18.68
C ALA A 853 28.25 -16.75 18.59
N ARG A 854 29.37 -17.37 19.02
CA ARG A 854 30.74 -16.84 18.88
C ARG A 854 31.23 -16.77 17.43
N LEU A 855 30.57 -17.43 16.49
CA LEU A 855 30.80 -17.26 15.06
C LEU A 855 30.00 -16.08 14.49
N VAL A 856 28.75 -15.91 14.91
CA VAL A 856 27.83 -14.92 14.31
C VAL A 856 27.93 -13.54 14.96
N LEU A 857 27.97 -13.43 16.29
CA LEU A 857 27.75 -12.15 16.97
C LEU A 857 28.97 -11.21 16.98
N PRO A 858 30.20 -11.64 17.33
CA PRO A 858 31.35 -10.73 17.43
C PRO A 858 31.63 -9.88 16.18
N PRO A 859 31.70 -10.43 14.94
CA PRO A 859 31.98 -9.60 13.77
C PRO A 859 30.86 -8.62 13.43
N LEU A 860 29.60 -8.99 13.70
CA LEU A 860 28.43 -8.16 13.43
C LEU A 860 28.28 -7.02 14.44
N LEU A 861 28.49 -7.30 15.74
CA LEU A 861 28.49 -6.30 16.80
C LEU A 861 29.67 -5.33 16.64
N ARG A 862 30.86 -5.81 16.25
CA ARG A 862 32.01 -4.97 15.87
C ARG A 862 31.69 -4.04 14.71
N LEU A 863 31.10 -4.55 13.62
CA LEU A 863 30.72 -3.73 12.46
C LEU A 863 29.70 -2.63 12.82
N ALA A 864 28.67 -2.95 13.61
CA ALA A 864 27.68 -1.98 14.05
C ALA A 864 28.28 -0.93 15.02
N THR A 865 28.98 -1.39 16.06
CA THR A 865 29.48 -0.54 17.15
C THR A 865 30.63 0.37 16.70
N ARG A 866 31.58 -0.14 15.91
CA ARG A 866 32.76 0.61 15.45
C ARG A 866 32.52 1.44 14.20
N TYR A 867 31.82 0.87 13.21
CA TYR A 867 31.68 1.48 11.88
C TYR A 867 30.25 1.90 11.54
N GLY A 868 29.26 1.62 12.39
CA GLY A 868 27.86 1.92 12.09
C GLY A 868 27.23 1.02 11.03
N VAL A 869 27.78 -0.17 10.78
CA VAL A 869 27.33 -1.07 9.72
C VAL A 869 26.54 -2.26 10.30
N ALA A 870 25.21 -2.20 10.21
CA ALA A 870 24.32 -3.30 10.58
C ALA A 870 23.95 -4.15 9.34
N MET A 871 24.54 -5.33 9.23
CA MET A 871 24.20 -6.33 8.22
C MET A 871 22.77 -6.85 8.40
N GLU A 872 22.09 -7.22 7.31
CA GLU A 872 20.82 -7.94 7.35
C GLU A 872 21.07 -9.45 7.56
N ALA A 873 21.62 -9.81 8.72
CA ALA A 873 22.18 -11.14 9.01
C ALA A 873 21.14 -12.21 9.36
N HIS A 874 19.99 -12.20 8.69
CA HIS A 874 18.96 -13.23 8.82
C HIS A 874 19.35 -14.51 8.07
N LEU A 875 18.73 -15.65 8.40
CA LEU A 875 19.07 -16.99 7.87
C LEU A 875 19.36 -17.08 6.36
N GLN A 876 18.61 -16.38 5.50
CA GLN A 876 18.81 -16.42 4.04
C GLN A 876 20.10 -15.71 3.54
N ASN A 877 20.69 -14.81 4.34
CA ASN A 877 21.86 -14.01 3.99
C ASN A 877 23.17 -14.54 4.60
N CYS A 878 23.09 -15.61 5.39
CA CYS A 878 24.19 -16.25 6.08
C CYS A 878 24.38 -17.68 5.54
N LEU A 879 25.62 -18.10 5.29
CA LEU A 879 25.96 -19.51 5.09
C LEU A 879 27.12 -19.85 6.02
N PRO A 880 26.85 -20.29 7.27
CA PRO A 880 27.89 -20.88 8.12
C PRO A 880 28.55 -22.11 7.47
N THR A 881 29.84 -22.29 7.71
CA THR A 881 30.60 -23.51 7.42
C THR A 881 30.90 -24.27 8.71
N PHE A 882 30.96 -25.60 8.61
CA PHE A 882 31.21 -26.50 9.73
C PHE A 882 32.35 -27.47 9.39
N VAL A 883 33.19 -27.79 10.37
CA VAL A 883 34.27 -28.79 10.26
C VAL A 883 34.07 -29.79 11.39
N GLY A 884 33.66 -31.03 11.06
CA GLY A 884 33.26 -32.03 12.08
C GLY A 884 32.21 -31.46 13.04
N GLY A 885 31.11 -30.94 12.49
CA GLY A 885 30.05 -30.23 13.21
C GLY A 885 30.44 -28.92 13.90
N THR A 886 31.73 -28.56 13.96
CA THR A 886 32.20 -27.36 14.68
C THR A 886 31.95 -26.09 13.84
N PRO A 887 31.25 -25.07 14.36
CA PRO A 887 31.01 -23.80 13.65
C PRO A 887 32.33 -23.06 13.33
N HIS A 888 32.67 -22.98 12.04
CA HIS A 888 34.02 -22.58 11.60
C HIS A 888 34.07 -21.16 11.03
N ARG A 889 33.43 -20.90 9.87
CA ARG A 889 33.39 -19.58 9.20
C ARG A 889 31.97 -19.16 8.83
N LEU A 890 31.72 -17.86 8.71
CA LEU A 890 30.43 -17.27 8.34
C LEU A 890 30.54 -16.59 6.98
N VAL A 891 29.86 -17.15 5.98
CA VAL A 891 29.69 -16.49 4.68
C VAL A 891 28.52 -15.51 4.76
N LEU A 892 28.73 -14.26 4.34
CA LEU A 892 27.72 -13.20 4.28
C LEU A 892 27.41 -12.82 2.82
N ARG A 893 26.12 -12.59 2.52
CA ARG A 893 25.64 -12.15 1.20
C ARG A 893 24.44 -11.20 1.28
N ASP A 894 24.19 -10.52 0.17
CA ASP A 894 23.15 -9.49 -0.07
C ASP A 894 23.30 -8.18 0.71
N LEU A 895 23.73 -7.14 0.01
CA LEU A 895 24.05 -5.85 0.59
C LEU A 895 22.92 -4.81 0.45
N ALA A 896 21.80 -5.16 -0.20
CA ALA A 896 20.74 -4.21 -0.49
C ALA A 896 19.86 -3.86 0.73
N GLY A 897 19.88 -4.70 1.78
CA GLY A 897 19.03 -4.58 2.95
C GLY A 897 19.70 -4.09 4.24
N LEU A 898 21.05 -3.99 4.26
CA LEU A 898 21.83 -3.55 5.41
C LEU A 898 21.58 -2.06 5.75
N ARG A 899 22.03 -1.61 6.93
CA ARG A 899 21.97 -0.20 7.33
C ARG A 899 23.36 0.35 7.71
N VAL A 900 23.67 1.52 7.19
CA VAL A 900 24.89 2.29 7.49
C VAL A 900 24.49 3.56 8.24
N HIS A 901 24.87 3.67 9.51
CA HIS A 901 24.77 4.89 10.30
C HIS A 901 25.88 5.86 9.86
N ARG A 902 25.54 6.81 8.98
CA ARG A 902 26.52 7.68 8.30
C ARG A 902 27.42 8.46 9.26
N PRO A 903 26.91 9.05 10.37
CA PRO A 903 27.76 9.78 11.32
C PRO A 903 28.84 8.90 11.96
N ARG A 904 28.52 7.65 12.34
CA ARG A 904 29.47 6.71 12.95
C ARG A 904 30.49 6.17 11.93
N LEU A 905 30.06 5.89 10.68
CA LEU A 905 30.98 5.49 9.62
C LEU A 905 32.01 6.60 9.29
N ALA A 906 31.55 7.85 9.24
CA ALA A 906 32.39 9.02 9.03
C ALA A 906 33.34 9.28 10.22
N ALA A 907 32.87 9.11 11.46
CA ALA A 907 33.71 9.21 12.66
C ALA A 907 34.84 8.15 12.70
N ALA A 908 34.59 6.95 12.17
CA ALA A 908 35.60 5.92 11.97
C ALA A 908 36.55 6.18 10.78
N GLY A 909 36.48 7.35 10.13
CA GLY A 909 37.33 7.75 9.01
C GLY A 909 36.98 7.10 7.66
N VAL A 910 35.91 6.31 7.58
CA VAL A 910 35.57 5.51 6.40
C VAL A 910 34.68 6.31 5.46
N ARG A 911 35.12 6.49 4.20
CA ARG A 911 34.35 7.15 3.15
C ARG A 911 33.56 6.13 2.33
N LEU A 912 32.27 6.42 2.10
CA LEU A 912 31.35 5.59 1.33
C LEU A 912 30.27 6.46 0.69
N ASP A 913 30.41 6.75 -0.60
CA ASP A 913 29.48 7.57 -1.36
C ASP A 913 28.28 6.74 -1.85
N LEU A 914 27.24 6.66 -1.01
CA LEU A 914 26.00 5.97 -1.34
C LEU A 914 25.20 6.74 -2.41
N TRP A 915 24.57 6.01 -3.34
CA TRP A 915 23.72 6.59 -4.38
C TRP A 915 22.60 7.48 -3.79
N PRO A 916 22.29 8.65 -4.39
CA PRO A 916 21.28 9.57 -3.88
C PRO A 916 19.92 8.92 -3.60
N GLY A 917 19.37 9.17 -2.42
CA GLY A 917 18.10 8.59 -1.96
C GLY A 917 18.15 7.10 -1.59
N SER A 918 19.33 6.49 -1.47
CA SER A 918 19.47 5.09 -1.06
C SER A 918 19.05 4.86 0.40
N VAL A 919 18.14 3.90 0.60
CA VAL A 919 17.63 3.48 1.92
C VAL A 919 18.65 2.72 2.78
N VAL A 920 19.86 2.47 2.26
CA VAL A 920 20.96 1.82 3.00
C VAL A 920 21.54 2.77 4.05
N GLY A 921 21.68 4.06 3.72
CA GLY A 921 22.26 5.06 4.63
C GLY A 921 21.21 5.69 5.54
N THR A 922 21.43 5.66 6.85
CA THR A 922 20.60 6.27 7.89
C THR A 922 21.43 7.23 8.75
N ASP A 923 20.82 8.29 9.25
CA ASP A 923 21.41 9.15 10.29
C ASP A 923 20.79 8.87 11.68
N ASP A 924 19.72 8.08 11.71
CA ASP A 924 19.14 7.47 12.92
C ASP A 924 19.87 6.16 13.26
N LEU A 925 20.32 6.06 14.51
CA LEU A 925 21.04 4.93 15.08
C LEU A 925 20.10 3.78 15.49
N ASP A 926 18.86 4.06 15.87
CA ASP A 926 17.93 3.03 16.31
C ASP A 926 17.35 2.25 15.13
N THR A 927 17.19 2.86 13.95
CA THR A 927 17.01 2.15 12.66
C THR A 927 18.16 1.16 12.37
N MET A 928 19.40 1.51 12.73
CA MET A 928 20.57 0.63 12.55
C MET A 928 20.54 -0.53 13.56
N ARG A 929 20.29 -0.25 14.84
CA ARG A 929 20.18 -1.26 15.91
C ARG A 929 19.00 -2.22 15.66
N ALA A 930 17.83 -1.69 15.32
CA ALA A 930 16.64 -2.49 15.01
C ALA A 930 16.87 -3.43 13.82
N LYS A 931 17.63 -3.00 12.79
CA LYS A 931 18.04 -3.86 11.68
C LYS A 931 18.89 -5.05 12.16
N LEU A 932 19.95 -4.81 12.94
CA LEU A 932 20.81 -5.89 13.41
C LEU A 932 20.07 -6.81 14.40
N GLY A 933 19.44 -6.25 15.44
CA GLY A 933 18.76 -7.01 16.49
C GLY A 933 17.63 -7.89 15.97
N TYR A 934 16.79 -7.36 15.06
CA TYR A 934 15.75 -8.17 14.42
C TYR A 934 16.33 -9.31 13.57
N THR A 935 17.40 -9.06 12.82
CA THR A 935 17.90 -10.04 11.83
C THR A 935 18.79 -11.11 12.44
N ALA A 936 19.72 -10.76 13.34
CA ALA A 936 20.66 -11.70 13.95
C ALA A 936 20.10 -12.41 15.20
N LEU A 937 19.42 -11.67 16.10
CA LEU A 937 18.91 -12.25 17.35
C LEU A 937 17.54 -12.91 17.13
N GLN A 938 16.57 -12.16 16.59
CA GLN A 938 15.17 -12.61 16.54
C GLN A 938 14.88 -13.56 15.37
N ALA A 939 15.33 -13.21 14.15
CA ALA A 939 15.03 -13.95 12.92
C ALA A 939 16.12 -14.95 12.48
N HIS A 940 17.14 -15.18 13.31
CA HIS A 940 18.25 -16.12 13.05
C HIS A 940 18.53 -16.97 14.29
N LEU A 941 19.19 -16.44 15.33
CA LEU A 941 19.47 -17.23 16.55
C LEU A 941 18.18 -17.73 17.22
N GLY A 942 17.10 -16.95 17.17
CA GLY A 942 15.79 -17.37 17.65
C GLY A 942 15.23 -18.64 16.98
N GLU A 943 15.46 -18.87 15.69
CA GLU A 943 15.06 -20.14 15.06
C GLU A 943 15.99 -21.30 15.44
N LEU A 944 17.28 -21.01 15.65
CA LEU A 944 18.25 -22.03 16.08
C LEU A 944 17.95 -22.53 17.50
N VAL A 945 17.61 -21.62 18.43
CA VAL A 945 17.16 -21.98 19.79
C VAL A 945 15.91 -22.87 19.73
N LEU A 946 14.93 -22.53 18.88
CA LEU A 946 13.72 -23.34 18.71
C LEU A 946 14.00 -24.71 18.09
N ALA A 947 14.88 -24.79 17.10
CA ALA A 947 15.28 -26.05 16.48
C ALA A 947 16.06 -26.96 17.46
N LEU A 948 16.92 -26.37 18.31
CA LEU A 948 17.61 -27.09 19.39
C LEU A 948 16.63 -27.56 20.48
N ALA A 949 15.68 -26.71 20.90
CA ALA A 949 14.63 -27.06 21.86
C ALA A 949 13.73 -28.19 21.32
N ALA A 950 13.41 -28.19 20.02
CA ALA A 950 12.63 -29.24 19.38
C ALA A 950 13.42 -30.55 19.17
N SER A 951 14.71 -30.46 18.84
CA SER A 951 15.55 -31.63 18.52
C SER A 951 16.15 -32.33 19.74
N PHE A 952 16.43 -31.58 20.81
CA PHE A 952 17.20 -32.05 21.98
C PHE A 952 16.55 -31.71 23.33
N GLY A 953 15.37 -31.07 23.36
CA GLY A 953 14.69 -30.71 24.61
C GLY A 953 15.37 -29.60 25.42
N VAL A 954 16.24 -28.81 24.79
CA VAL A 954 16.97 -27.69 25.42
C VAL A 954 16.00 -26.68 26.04
N ASP A 955 16.29 -26.25 27.27
CA ASP A 955 15.61 -25.12 27.90
C ASP A 955 15.94 -23.82 27.17
N GLU A 956 14.90 -23.08 26.78
CA GLU A 956 15.03 -21.82 26.06
C GLU A 956 15.68 -20.74 26.94
N ALA A 957 15.46 -20.72 28.26
CA ALA A 957 16.09 -19.73 29.14
C ALA A 957 17.61 -19.95 29.28
N ALA A 958 18.06 -21.19 29.44
CA ALA A 958 19.47 -21.57 29.37
C ALA A 958 20.10 -21.22 28.02
N ALA A 959 19.41 -21.49 26.91
CA ALA A 959 19.89 -21.14 25.57
C ALA A 959 20.05 -19.62 25.38
N TRP A 960 19.13 -18.80 25.91
CA TRP A 960 19.27 -17.35 25.85
C TRP A 960 20.33 -16.78 26.80
N ARG A 961 20.61 -17.45 27.92
CA ARG A 961 21.76 -17.09 28.79
C ARG A 961 23.09 -17.30 28.07
N VAL A 962 23.28 -18.45 27.41
CA VAL A 962 24.47 -18.72 26.57
C VAL A 962 24.63 -17.66 25.48
N ILE A 963 23.54 -17.23 24.83
CA ILE A 963 23.60 -16.14 23.84
C ILE A 963 23.93 -14.80 24.51
N ARG A 964 23.42 -14.52 25.72
CA ARG A 964 23.70 -13.29 26.47
C ARG A 964 25.16 -13.22 26.94
N GLU A 965 25.72 -14.32 27.45
CA GLU A 965 27.14 -14.46 27.79
C GLU A 965 28.03 -14.10 26.58
N VAL A 966 27.69 -14.62 25.39
CA VAL A 966 28.43 -14.34 24.14
C VAL A 966 28.22 -12.91 23.63
N VAL A 967 27.06 -12.28 23.89
CA VAL A 967 26.89 -10.83 23.64
C VAL A 967 27.81 -10.02 24.55
N ASP A 968 27.91 -10.36 25.83
CA ASP A 968 28.72 -9.61 26.79
C ASP A 968 30.22 -9.77 26.49
N GLU A 969 30.68 -10.99 26.23
CA GLU A 969 32.03 -11.34 25.72
C GLU A 969 32.38 -10.54 24.45
N ALA A 970 31.46 -10.46 23.48
CA ALA A 970 31.68 -9.71 22.24
C ALA A 970 31.82 -8.19 22.44
N TYR A 971 31.34 -7.66 23.57
CA TYR A 971 31.43 -6.24 23.91
C TYR A 971 32.65 -5.87 24.77
N GLU A 972 33.32 -6.82 25.44
CA GLU A 972 34.56 -6.55 26.20
C GLU A 972 35.66 -5.85 25.38
N PRO A 973 36.09 -6.34 24.20
CA PRO A 973 37.12 -5.65 23.41
C PRO A 973 36.65 -4.31 22.83
N LEU A 974 35.34 -4.12 22.67
CA LEU A 974 34.74 -2.86 22.21
C LEU A 974 34.66 -1.80 23.32
N ARG A 975 34.59 -2.22 24.59
CA ARG A 975 34.75 -1.39 25.79
C ARG A 975 36.21 -1.05 26.07
N ALA A 976 37.13 -1.97 25.80
CA ALA A 976 38.55 -1.78 26.03
C ALA A 976 39.21 -0.72 25.11
N ASP A 977 38.68 -0.51 23.89
CA ASP A 977 39.12 0.57 22.99
C ASP A 977 38.37 1.88 23.31
N PRO A 978 39.08 2.95 23.75
CA PRO A 978 38.46 4.25 24.05
C PRO A 978 37.71 4.89 22.88
N ALA A 979 38.04 4.55 21.63
CA ALA A 979 37.33 5.04 20.44
C ALA A 979 35.94 4.41 20.27
N THR A 980 35.67 3.26 20.90
CA THR A 980 34.36 2.59 20.85
C THR A 980 33.64 2.46 22.18
N ALA A 981 34.30 2.61 23.34
CA ALA A 981 33.71 2.34 24.65
C ALA A 981 32.31 2.91 24.88
N ALA A 982 32.13 4.23 24.70
CA ALA A 982 30.81 4.87 24.88
C ALA A 982 29.75 4.42 23.85
N ALA A 983 30.16 3.97 22.66
CA ALA A 983 29.26 3.37 21.68
C ALA A 983 28.94 1.90 22.02
N ALA A 984 29.90 1.18 22.59
CA ALA A 984 29.77 -0.19 23.05
C ALA A 984 28.73 -0.32 24.16
N ASP A 985 28.83 0.50 25.21
CA ASP A 985 27.85 0.50 26.30
C ASP A 985 26.46 0.94 25.83
N ALA A 986 26.38 1.96 24.98
CA ALA A 986 25.11 2.45 24.46
C ALA A 986 24.40 1.45 23.52
N ASP A 987 25.15 0.68 22.72
CA ASP A 987 24.60 -0.36 21.85
C ASP A 987 24.29 -1.66 22.63
N HIS A 988 25.17 -2.06 23.56
CA HIS A 988 24.95 -3.19 24.47
C HIS A 988 23.66 -3.02 25.29
N ALA A 989 23.48 -1.84 25.91
CA ALA A 989 22.27 -1.51 26.65
C ALA A 989 21.01 -1.52 25.77
N ALA A 990 21.12 -1.19 24.48
CA ALA A 990 20.00 -1.26 23.53
C ALA A 990 19.66 -2.71 23.12
N PHE A 991 20.65 -3.59 23.00
CA PHE A 991 20.43 -5.02 22.71
C PHE A 991 20.04 -5.86 23.94
N THR A 992 20.30 -5.37 25.15
CA THR A 992 19.95 -6.01 26.45
C THR A 992 18.79 -5.32 27.19
N ALA A 993 18.16 -4.31 26.58
CA ALA A 993 16.98 -3.63 27.11
C ALA A 993 15.79 -4.60 27.31
N PRO A 994 14.88 -4.37 28.30
CA PRO A 994 13.75 -5.27 28.58
C PRO A 994 12.81 -5.51 27.39
N TYR A 995 12.71 -4.53 26.49
CA TYR A 995 11.93 -4.60 25.26
C TYR A 995 12.78 -4.19 24.06
N VAL A 996 12.66 -4.94 22.97
CA VAL A 996 13.34 -4.69 21.70
C VAL A 996 12.33 -4.54 20.55
N PRO A 997 12.67 -3.82 19.47
CA PRO A 997 11.78 -3.69 18.31
C PRO A 997 11.69 -5.00 17.52
N HIS A 998 10.46 -5.49 17.31
CA HIS A 998 10.13 -6.58 16.40
C HIS A 998 9.36 -6.06 15.20
N LYS A 999 9.67 -6.54 13.99
CA LYS A 999 9.02 -6.08 12.75
C LYS A 999 7.60 -6.65 12.61
N ALA A 1000 6.61 -5.77 12.56
CA ALA A 1000 5.19 -6.11 12.56
C ALA A 1000 4.68 -6.36 11.12
N LEU A 1001 5.01 -7.55 10.58
CA LEU A 1001 4.84 -7.90 9.17
C LEU A 1001 3.39 -7.80 8.68
N VAL A 1002 2.39 -8.17 9.50
CA VAL A 1002 0.98 -8.12 9.09
C VAL A 1002 0.43 -6.69 9.19
N ARG A 1003 0.77 -5.93 10.24
CA ARG A 1003 0.44 -4.50 10.37
C ARG A 1003 1.06 -3.68 9.23
N MET A 1004 2.32 -3.94 8.88
CA MET A 1004 2.96 -3.35 7.70
C MET A 1004 2.14 -3.62 6.44
N ARG A 1005 1.71 -4.87 6.21
CA ARG A 1005 0.95 -5.21 4.99
C ARG A 1005 -0.48 -4.65 4.98
N LEU A 1006 -1.10 -4.45 6.15
CA LEU A 1006 -2.40 -3.80 6.29
C LEU A 1006 -2.33 -2.27 6.20
N ALA A 1007 -1.23 -1.64 6.64
CA ALA A 1007 -1.00 -0.20 6.54
C ALA A 1007 -0.54 0.24 5.14
N GLY A 1008 0.23 -0.59 4.45
CA GLY A 1008 0.63 -0.42 3.05
C GLY A 1008 1.89 0.41 2.81
N GLU A 1009 2.40 1.12 3.81
CA GLU A 1009 3.65 1.91 3.73
C GLU A 1009 4.45 1.84 5.04
N GLY A 1010 5.78 1.94 4.94
CA GLY A 1010 6.71 2.00 6.07
C GLY A 1010 7.12 0.65 6.67
N ASP A 1011 8.28 0.62 7.34
CA ASP A 1011 8.62 -0.44 8.28
C ASP A 1011 7.94 -0.11 9.62
N VAL A 1012 7.08 -1.00 10.11
CA VAL A 1012 6.41 -0.85 11.41
C VAL A 1012 7.07 -1.82 12.40
N TYR A 1013 7.46 -1.29 13.56
CA TYR A 1013 7.99 -2.08 14.68
C TYR A 1013 7.04 -2.03 15.87
N LEU A 1014 7.03 -3.10 16.67
CA LEU A 1014 6.35 -3.18 17.96
C LEU A 1014 7.38 -3.60 19.03
N PRO A 1015 7.26 -3.14 20.28
CA PRO A 1015 8.07 -3.66 21.38
C PRO A 1015 7.66 -5.11 21.68
N VAL A 1016 8.66 -5.98 21.85
CA VAL A 1016 8.50 -7.35 22.37
C VAL A 1016 9.52 -7.59 23.49
N ARG A 1017 9.19 -8.48 24.43
CA ARG A 1017 10.08 -8.85 25.54
C ARG A 1017 11.39 -9.47 25.04
N ASN A 1018 12.50 -9.07 25.65
CA ASN A 1018 13.85 -9.46 25.26
C ASN A 1018 14.41 -10.53 26.22
N PRO A 1019 14.67 -11.77 25.76
CA PRO A 1019 15.22 -12.81 26.63
C PRO A 1019 16.66 -12.50 27.07
N LEU A 1020 17.39 -11.61 26.37
CA LEU A 1020 18.72 -11.17 26.78
C LEU A 1020 18.69 -10.21 27.99
N HIS A 1021 17.52 -9.70 28.34
CA HIS A 1021 17.28 -8.98 29.59
C HIS A 1021 16.96 -9.96 30.72
N ASP A 1022 16.03 -10.89 30.46
CA ASP A 1022 15.56 -11.88 31.45
C ASP A 1022 16.62 -12.93 31.81
N ALA A 1023 17.70 -13.04 31.02
CA ALA A 1023 18.84 -13.95 31.23
C ALA A 1023 20.12 -13.23 31.73
N ALA A 1024 19.97 -12.04 32.32
CA ALA A 1024 21.04 -11.29 32.99
C ALA A 1024 21.43 -11.86 34.36
#